data_AF-A0A433V5K8-F1
#
_entry.id   AF-A0A433V5K8-F1
#
_cell.length_a   1.000
_cell.length_b   1.000
_cell.length_c   1.000
_cell.angle_alpha   90.00
_cell.angle_beta   90.00
_cell.angle_gamma   90.00
#
_symmetry.space_group_name_H-M   'P 1'
#
loop_
_entity.id
_entity.type
_entity.pdbx_description
1 polymer ?
#
loop_
_entity_poly.entity_id
_entity_poly.type
_entity_poly.pdbx_seq_one_letter_code
_entity_poly.pdbx_strand_id
1 'polypeptide(L)'
;MSSRKQVIKFSVIALVALLGVLALFQFQPVINGTYAALTRTFKITVNLGIIGFIALILAAMLAPIEALGWWAGWFGDTVDTSIYSEVETQTEAPLHKVSHYIIYLDGVGQAKYEYLPDVERFLRDLTAALPESFHLIRGVMPYSVLNRSLTEDYPLSWFWRFADKLRIKNPANILGAIINIRNALVVWVSADQRYGAIYNRGTAQVIYNSLIKHGYQAGSNVPITLIGFSGGGQISMAAAPYLDDVLFSPPIDIISLGGVFSGNNNILKIQHVYHLAGKKDPLERLGAIAFPKRWKLFFLSYWNRAKRRGKVSLISLGKVGHQQPGGVMDPNKLLPDGRTYLQQTIDWVSGILQDTVYLKELAPPRRQSNYEKYWEATFNHPDFYPNKQSLPQEYQPIAAWMGRLILPPKNQRSVIKEVLFEVHHTAKGYEYLLGKVVQLRFSDIPELQKDIRSVTKDVHFNAEAEYSSEQGLILPTRVNHWRLVNPLESLAGAHPYDDIMVMLDDPMLMEIGDKDYLCIKREPIQITGLYYALVQFIEPIGNDLFRVIHYNRDSKQFDGAEEFVSMPSVVANVDGVQPFTNQDIDSSPINQTGWYIYGAQNESKRFVVRSIAPRALFQLKPEHKIIGKSEVKHYIKKESWDNLALQKGKISSALLCYDDSNIQSEQTWREGERALLLHNYGGIGGRKTEAAAKGPVYFGHFAYGVATVVREPLTDELRFDIVYHQIYTQNIDGLTAGTLHWSRFLGDRQYGWAGIRPVCDTLIKFEPFTGYFETTEGTVYSPLDQMIRQLEIMAARYRIGDGTGGTYVGAANNCSQDSNQALYAALKQITQVIRSNSLIDEWIEQHPDQADNLTQLEELGKKLKRQILPFGARVDWQQPGKSLGSSLEDDPIKNLVTGLLSWRAILPRVANDTVLETFLKLGATAWVLRTNQIGGFNPDIEPVAPITF
;
A
#
# COMPACT_ATOMS: atom_id res chain seq x y z
N MET A 1 -100.54 56.40 7.88
CA MET A 1 -100.25 55.86 6.52
C MET A 1 -98.90 55.10 6.41
N SER A 2 -98.37 54.49 7.48
CA SER A 2 -97.04 53.82 7.47
C SER A 2 -97.09 52.29 7.20
N SER A 3 -98.20 51.62 7.50
CA SER A 3 -98.29 50.14 7.45
C SER A 3 -98.50 49.54 6.03
N ARG A 4 -99.13 50.25 5.09
CA ARG A 4 -99.47 49.70 3.75
C ARG A 4 -98.26 49.56 2.80
N LYS A 5 -97.19 50.35 3.00
CA LYS A 5 -95.97 50.29 2.16
C LYS A 5 -95.04 49.13 2.54
N GLN A 6 -95.07 48.66 3.78
CA GLN A 6 -94.26 47.51 4.22
C GLN A 6 -94.82 46.19 3.68
N VAL A 7 -96.15 46.00 3.70
CA VAL A 7 -96.78 44.78 3.18
C VAL A 7 -96.50 44.60 1.68
N ILE A 8 -96.62 45.66 0.87
CA ILE A 8 -96.34 45.58 -0.57
C ILE A 8 -94.85 45.28 -0.84
N LYS A 9 -93.92 45.86 -0.06
CA LYS A 9 -92.49 45.53 -0.18
C LYS A 9 -92.21 44.06 0.14
N PHE A 10 -92.79 43.52 1.21
CA PHE A 10 -92.60 42.12 1.57
C PHE A 10 -93.27 41.16 0.56
N SER A 11 -94.44 41.50 0.02
CA SER A 11 -95.08 40.68 -1.02
C SER A 11 -94.30 40.67 -2.34
N VAL A 12 -93.71 41.81 -2.74
CA VAL A 12 -92.86 41.86 -3.94
C VAL A 12 -91.56 41.09 -3.73
N ILE A 13 -90.93 41.18 -2.55
CA ILE A 13 -89.74 40.40 -2.22
C ILE A 13 -90.06 38.90 -2.19
N ALA A 14 -91.20 38.50 -1.62
CA ALA A 14 -91.64 37.11 -1.59
C ALA A 14 -91.94 36.58 -3.01
N LEU A 15 -92.55 37.39 -3.88
CA LEU A 15 -92.84 37.00 -5.27
C LEU A 15 -91.54 36.87 -6.10
N VAL A 16 -90.58 37.78 -5.92
CA VAL A 16 -89.26 37.71 -6.58
C VAL A 16 -88.45 36.52 -6.07
N ALA A 17 -88.53 36.21 -4.77
CA ALA A 17 -87.90 35.01 -4.21
C ALA A 17 -88.54 33.72 -4.74
N LEU A 18 -89.87 33.66 -4.84
CA LEU A 18 -90.59 32.50 -5.37
C LEU A 18 -90.29 32.27 -6.86
N LEU A 19 -90.24 33.34 -7.66
CA LEU A 19 -89.87 33.28 -9.08
C LEU A 19 -88.39 32.89 -9.26
N GLY A 20 -87.51 33.35 -8.38
CA GLY A 20 -86.10 32.93 -8.35
C GLY A 20 -85.92 31.45 -8.03
N VAL A 21 -86.69 30.92 -7.07
CA VAL A 21 -86.66 29.49 -6.71
C VAL A 21 -87.23 28.62 -7.84
N LEU A 22 -88.33 29.03 -8.48
CA LEU A 22 -88.91 28.31 -9.61
C LEU A 22 -87.99 28.31 -10.85
N ALA A 23 -87.25 29.40 -11.09
CA ALA A 23 -86.23 29.46 -12.14
C ALA A 23 -85.04 28.53 -11.83
N LEU A 24 -84.60 28.44 -10.56
CA LEU A 24 -83.53 27.53 -10.13
C LEU A 24 -83.90 26.05 -10.28
N PHE A 25 -85.17 25.68 -10.08
CA PHE A 25 -85.66 24.31 -10.29
C PHE A 25 -85.64 23.85 -11.75
N GLN A 26 -85.78 24.77 -12.72
CA GLN A 26 -85.72 24.46 -14.17
C GLN A 26 -84.28 24.15 -14.65
N PHE A 27 -83.25 24.62 -13.93
CA PHE A 27 -81.84 24.34 -14.25
C PHE A 27 -81.28 23.11 -13.54
N GLN A 28 -82.02 22.51 -12.61
CA GLN A 28 -81.57 21.36 -11.81
C GLN A 28 -81.19 20.12 -12.66
N PRO A 29 -81.92 19.76 -13.75
CA PRO A 29 -81.53 18.63 -14.61
C PRO A 29 -80.26 18.91 -15.43
N VAL A 30 -80.06 20.16 -15.86
CA VAL A 30 -78.88 20.60 -16.66
C VAL A 30 -77.64 20.72 -15.78
N ILE A 31 -77.80 21.21 -14.55
CA ILE A 31 -76.72 21.28 -13.56
C ILE A 31 -76.34 19.87 -13.09
N ASN A 32 -77.31 18.99 -12.81
CA ASN A 32 -76.99 17.60 -12.45
C ASN A 32 -76.38 16.81 -13.62
N GLY A 33 -76.82 17.05 -14.86
CA GLY A 33 -76.23 16.45 -16.07
C GLY A 33 -74.81 16.93 -16.36
N THR A 34 -74.54 18.23 -16.22
CA THR A 34 -73.18 18.78 -16.38
C THR A 34 -72.27 18.42 -15.21
N TYR A 35 -72.77 18.37 -13.98
CA TYR A 35 -72.01 17.92 -12.81
C TYR A 35 -71.67 16.43 -12.90
N ALA A 36 -72.61 15.58 -13.34
CA ALA A 36 -72.40 14.15 -13.59
C ALA A 36 -71.44 13.92 -14.77
N ALA A 37 -71.52 14.71 -15.84
CA ALA A 37 -70.55 14.67 -16.94
C ALA A 37 -69.15 15.14 -16.50
N LEU A 38 -69.04 16.21 -15.70
CA LEU A 38 -67.77 16.68 -15.15
C LEU A 38 -67.16 15.65 -14.20
N THR A 39 -67.95 15.05 -13.30
CA THR A 39 -67.47 13.99 -12.41
C THR A 39 -67.12 12.73 -13.16
N ARG A 40 -67.85 12.35 -14.22
CA ARG A 40 -67.52 11.17 -15.03
C ARG A 40 -66.25 11.39 -15.84
N THR A 41 -66.08 12.55 -16.46
CA THR A 41 -64.86 12.92 -17.18
C THR A 41 -63.67 13.07 -16.24
N PHE A 42 -63.83 13.71 -15.08
CA PHE A 42 -62.79 13.80 -14.05
C PHE A 42 -62.40 12.43 -13.50
N LYS A 43 -63.39 11.56 -13.23
CA LYS A 43 -63.15 10.19 -12.74
C LYS A 43 -62.52 9.31 -13.82
N ILE A 44 -62.86 9.49 -15.10
CA ILE A 44 -62.16 8.85 -16.22
C ILE A 44 -60.72 9.36 -16.32
N THR A 45 -60.48 10.67 -16.23
CA THR A 45 -59.12 11.25 -16.25
C THR A 45 -58.28 10.76 -15.07
N VAL A 46 -58.85 10.70 -13.86
CA VAL A 46 -58.18 10.15 -12.67
C VAL A 46 -57.94 8.65 -12.82
N ASN A 47 -58.92 7.88 -13.32
CA ASN A 47 -58.73 6.45 -13.55
C ASN A 47 -57.69 6.17 -14.64
N LEU A 48 -57.68 6.92 -15.74
CA LEU A 48 -56.64 6.84 -16.77
C LEU A 48 -55.28 7.29 -16.23
N GLY A 49 -55.23 8.28 -15.34
CA GLY A 49 -54.03 8.68 -14.62
C GLY A 49 -53.50 7.59 -13.69
N ILE A 50 -54.38 6.92 -12.93
CA ILE A 50 -54.04 5.80 -12.04
C ILE A 50 -53.62 4.58 -12.87
N ILE A 51 -54.35 4.23 -13.93
CA ILE A 51 -53.99 3.13 -14.84
C ILE A 51 -52.65 3.44 -15.51
N GLY A 52 -52.42 4.67 -15.96
CA GLY A 52 -51.14 5.12 -16.50
C GLY A 52 -50.01 5.03 -15.48
N PHE A 53 -50.25 5.39 -14.22
CA PHE A 53 -49.29 5.28 -13.13
C PHE A 53 -48.99 3.82 -12.75
N ILE A 54 -50.01 2.96 -12.67
CA ILE A 54 -49.84 1.52 -12.45
C ILE A 54 -49.09 0.88 -13.62
N ALA A 55 -49.43 1.23 -14.87
CA ALA A 55 -48.72 0.76 -16.05
C ALA A 55 -47.25 1.24 -16.07
N LEU A 56 -46.98 2.46 -15.61
CA LEU A 56 -45.62 2.98 -15.43
C LEU A 56 -44.85 2.18 -14.37
N ILE A 57 -45.48 1.84 -13.23
CA ILE A 57 -44.89 0.99 -12.19
C ILE A 57 -44.63 -0.43 -12.69
N LEU A 58 -45.58 -1.03 -13.43
CA LEU A 58 -45.39 -2.36 -14.01
C LEU A 58 -44.28 -2.35 -15.09
N ALA A 59 -44.22 -1.31 -15.92
CA ALA A 59 -43.13 -1.09 -16.87
C ALA A 59 -41.78 -0.87 -16.17
N ALA A 60 -41.77 -0.19 -15.03
CA ALA A 60 -40.62 -0.01 -14.17
C ALA A 60 -40.16 -1.32 -13.50
N MET A 61 -41.08 -2.22 -13.17
CA MET A 61 -40.81 -3.51 -12.55
C MET A 61 -40.32 -4.59 -13.52
N LEU A 62 -40.51 -4.41 -14.84
CA LEU A 62 -40.02 -5.33 -15.86
C LEU A 62 -38.49 -5.49 -15.83
N ALA A 63 -37.73 -4.41 -15.63
CA ALA A 63 -36.26 -4.48 -15.57
C ALA A 63 -35.71 -5.28 -14.35
N PRO A 64 -36.22 -5.08 -13.12
CA PRO A 64 -35.93 -5.97 -12.00
C PRO A 64 -36.35 -7.44 -12.24
N ILE A 65 -37.49 -7.68 -12.90
CA ILE A 65 -37.96 -9.04 -13.21
C ILE A 65 -37.06 -9.74 -14.23
N GLU A 66 -36.57 -9.02 -15.26
CA GLU A 66 -35.56 -9.56 -16.19
C GLU A 66 -34.27 -9.93 -15.49
N ALA A 67 -33.80 -9.09 -14.55
CA ALA A 67 -32.64 -9.38 -13.72
C ALA A 67 -32.87 -10.59 -12.81
N LEU A 68 -34.06 -10.74 -12.24
CA LEU A 68 -34.45 -11.90 -11.43
C LEU A 68 -34.62 -13.18 -12.28
N GLY A 69 -35.08 -13.08 -13.53
CA GLY A 69 -35.17 -14.19 -14.47
C GLY A 69 -33.80 -14.74 -14.86
N TRP A 70 -32.80 -13.86 -15.02
CA TRP A 70 -31.40 -14.27 -15.15
C TRP A 70 -30.89 -14.96 -13.87
N TRP A 71 -31.19 -14.40 -12.69
CA TRP A 71 -30.81 -14.97 -11.38
C TRP A 71 -31.43 -16.34 -11.09
N ALA A 72 -32.63 -16.63 -11.60
CA ALA A 72 -33.30 -17.92 -11.43
C ALA A 72 -32.68 -19.06 -12.26
N GLY A 73 -31.53 -18.84 -12.92
CA GLY A 73 -30.83 -19.83 -13.71
C GLY A 73 -31.52 -20.18 -15.03
N TRP A 74 -32.52 -19.39 -15.46
CA TRP A 74 -33.19 -19.60 -16.75
C TRP A 74 -32.22 -19.41 -17.94
N PHE A 75 -31.04 -18.83 -17.68
CA PHE A 75 -30.01 -18.52 -18.67
C PHE A 75 -28.55 -18.79 -18.20
N GLY A 76 -28.32 -19.54 -17.10
CA GLY A 76 -26.99 -19.98 -16.63
C GLY A 76 -26.34 -19.20 -15.46
N ASP A 77 -25.37 -19.83 -14.76
CA ASP A 77 -24.82 -19.39 -13.45
C ASP A 77 -23.42 -18.71 -13.47
N THR A 78 -22.81 -18.54 -14.65
CA THR A 78 -21.51 -17.87 -14.84
C THR A 78 -21.59 -16.85 -15.97
N VAL A 79 -20.59 -15.96 -16.12
CA VAL A 79 -20.38 -15.28 -17.41
C VAL A 79 -20.12 -16.41 -18.40
N ASP A 80 -21.14 -16.80 -19.14
CA ASP A 80 -21.13 -17.98 -19.99
C ASP A 80 -20.19 -17.71 -21.17
N THR A 81 -18.98 -18.24 -21.04
CA THR A 81 -17.95 -18.19 -22.09
C THR A 81 -18.20 -19.25 -23.17
N SER A 82 -19.11 -20.21 -22.95
CA SER A 82 -19.38 -21.32 -23.87
C SER A 82 -20.27 -20.94 -25.06
N ILE A 83 -21.06 -19.87 -24.94
CA ILE A 83 -21.84 -19.27 -26.06
C ILE A 83 -20.94 -18.89 -27.23
N TYR A 84 -19.64 -18.68 -27.00
CA TYR A 84 -18.67 -18.31 -28.03
C TYR A 84 -18.21 -19.50 -28.91
N SER A 85 -18.28 -20.74 -28.42
CA SER A 85 -17.91 -21.91 -29.23
C SER A 85 -18.78 -22.07 -30.49
N GLU A 86 -19.97 -21.46 -30.53
CA GLU A 86 -20.84 -21.42 -31.72
C GLU A 86 -20.59 -20.20 -32.64
N VAL A 87 -19.97 -19.12 -32.15
CA VAL A 87 -19.73 -17.86 -32.90
C VAL A 87 -18.45 -17.91 -33.75
N GLU A 88 -17.61 -18.94 -33.56
CA GLU A 88 -16.36 -19.18 -34.28
C GLU A 88 -16.49 -19.24 -35.82
N THR A 89 -17.70 -19.32 -36.37
CA THR A 89 -17.92 -19.52 -37.80
C THR A 89 -18.06 -18.26 -38.66
N GLN A 90 -18.20 -17.04 -38.12
CA GLN A 90 -18.35 -15.84 -38.98
C GLN A 90 -17.85 -14.52 -38.35
N THR A 91 -16.57 -14.15 -38.52
CA THR A 91 -16.16 -12.74 -38.68
C THR A 91 -14.75 -12.60 -39.27
N GLU A 92 -14.55 -11.66 -40.21
CA GLU A 92 -13.23 -11.23 -40.65
C GLU A 92 -12.54 -10.45 -39.52
N ALA A 93 -11.35 -10.88 -39.10
CA ALA A 93 -10.53 -10.20 -38.12
C ALA A 93 -10.11 -8.79 -38.63
N PRO A 94 -9.92 -7.80 -37.73
CA PRO A 94 -9.43 -6.49 -38.14
C PRO A 94 -8.11 -6.61 -38.93
N LEU A 95 -8.03 -5.92 -40.07
CA LEU A 95 -6.90 -5.93 -41.01
C LEU A 95 -5.56 -5.46 -40.41
N HIS A 96 -5.59 -4.80 -39.24
CA HIS A 96 -4.45 -4.22 -38.55
C HIS A 96 -4.39 -4.66 -37.07
N LYS A 97 -3.18 -4.67 -36.49
CA LYS A 97 -2.96 -4.99 -35.09
C LYS A 97 -3.56 -3.89 -34.20
N VAL A 98 -4.62 -4.20 -33.48
CA VAL A 98 -5.27 -3.30 -32.53
C VAL A 98 -4.35 -3.07 -31.31
N SER A 99 -4.09 -1.81 -30.99
CA SER A 99 -3.30 -1.40 -29.83
C SER A 99 -4.15 -0.97 -28.64
N HIS A 100 -5.44 -0.69 -28.84
CA HIS A 100 -6.36 -0.22 -27.79
C HIS A 100 -7.82 -0.48 -28.19
N TYR A 101 -8.63 -1.03 -27.28
CA TYR A 101 -10.07 -1.23 -27.51
C TYR A 101 -10.90 -0.20 -26.75
N ILE A 102 -11.84 0.45 -27.44
CA ILE A 102 -12.71 1.47 -26.85
C ILE A 102 -14.16 1.03 -26.98
N ILE A 103 -14.93 1.12 -25.90
CA ILE A 103 -16.35 0.81 -25.89
C ILE A 103 -17.12 2.05 -25.43
N TYR A 104 -18.09 2.49 -26.24
CA TYR A 104 -18.98 3.58 -25.87
C TYR A 104 -20.32 3.08 -25.33
N LEU A 105 -20.67 3.53 -24.12
CA LEU A 105 -21.91 3.23 -23.41
C LEU A 105 -22.72 4.53 -23.24
N ASP A 106 -23.85 4.61 -23.95
CA ASP A 106 -24.66 5.81 -24.03
C ASP A 106 -25.50 6.09 -22.77
N GLY A 107 -26.08 7.28 -22.70
CA GLY A 107 -26.97 7.71 -21.62
C GLY A 107 -28.39 7.14 -21.72
N VAL A 108 -29.22 7.42 -20.70
CA VAL A 108 -30.57 6.85 -20.51
C VAL A 108 -31.57 7.10 -21.65
N GLY A 109 -31.20 7.91 -22.64
CA GLY A 109 -31.95 8.11 -23.88
C GLY A 109 -31.80 7.00 -24.92
N GLN A 110 -30.93 5.99 -24.74
CA GLN A 110 -30.77 4.94 -25.75
C GLN A 110 -31.96 3.95 -25.75
N ALA A 111 -32.60 3.78 -26.91
CA ALA A 111 -33.73 2.86 -27.11
C ALA A 111 -33.45 1.76 -28.15
N LYS A 112 -32.46 1.99 -29.03
CA LYS A 112 -32.06 1.15 -30.18
C LYS A 112 -30.54 1.13 -30.30
N TYR A 113 -30.03 0.30 -31.21
CA TYR A 113 -28.60 0.26 -31.54
C TYR A 113 -28.09 1.55 -32.21
N GLU A 114 -28.97 2.26 -32.93
CA GLU A 114 -28.67 3.56 -33.53
C GLU A 114 -28.56 4.64 -32.43
N TYR A 115 -27.47 5.42 -32.47
CA TYR A 115 -27.28 6.50 -31.52
C TYR A 115 -28.04 7.76 -31.94
N LEU A 116 -28.30 8.65 -30.97
CA LEU A 116 -28.84 9.97 -31.27
C LEU A 116 -27.86 10.78 -32.15
N PRO A 117 -28.33 11.73 -32.97
CA PRO A 117 -27.47 12.48 -33.91
C PRO A 117 -26.24 13.14 -33.27
N ASP A 118 -26.38 13.62 -32.04
CA ASP A 118 -25.28 14.26 -31.30
C ASP A 118 -24.20 13.26 -30.89
N VAL A 119 -24.62 12.05 -30.50
CA VAL A 119 -23.73 10.95 -30.09
C VAL A 119 -23.04 10.36 -31.32
N GLU A 120 -23.76 10.16 -32.43
CA GLU A 120 -23.15 9.76 -33.71
C GLU A 120 -22.08 10.74 -34.16
N ARG A 121 -22.37 12.04 -34.04
CA ARG A 121 -21.41 13.09 -34.34
C ARG A 121 -20.19 13.01 -33.43
N PHE A 122 -20.39 12.87 -32.12
CA PHE A 122 -19.29 12.70 -31.17
C PHE A 122 -18.42 11.48 -31.51
N LEU A 123 -19.02 10.31 -31.76
CA LEU A 123 -18.27 9.09 -32.05
C LEU A 123 -17.52 9.18 -33.38
N ARG A 124 -18.12 9.79 -34.41
CA ARG A 124 -17.44 10.04 -35.68
C ARG A 124 -16.25 10.98 -35.50
N ASP A 125 -16.46 12.13 -34.86
CA ASP A 125 -15.42 13.14 -34.71
C ASP A 125 -14.31 12.64 -33.75
N LEU A 126 -14.64 11.80 -32.76
CA LEU A 126 -13.66 11.08 -31.93
C LEU A 126 -12.87 10.03 -32.72
N THR A 127 -13.54 9.21 -33.54
CA THR A 127 -12.86 8.21 -34.37
C THR A 127 -11.85 8.87 -35.31
N ALA A 128 -12.21 10.04 -35.88
CA ALA A 128 -11.31 10.81 -36.74
C ALA A 128 -10.11 11.42 -36.00
N ALA A 129 -10.19 11.58 -34.68
CA ALA A 129 -9.12 12.12 -33.84
C ALA A 129 -8.19 11.05 -33.25
N LEU A 130 -8.48 9.76 -33.47
CA LEU A 130 -7.72 8.63 -32.93
C LEU A 130 -6.86 7.95 -34.00
N PRO A 131 -5.72 7.33 -33.63
CA PRO A 131 -4.93 6.54 -34.57
C PRO A 131 -5.71 5.32 -35.11
N GLU A 132 -5.38 4.86 -36.31
CA GLU A 132 -6.00 3.67 -36.92
C GLU A 132 -5.86 2.39 -36.09
N SER A 133 -4.86 2.32 -35.20
CA SER A 133 -4.64 1.19 -34.30
C SER A 133 -5.63 1.12 -33.12
N PHE A 134 -6.46 2.16 -32.93
CA PHE A 134 -7.48 2.22 -31.89
C PHE A 134 -8.82 1.71 -32.43
N HIS A 135 -9.38 0.70 -31.79
CA HIS A 135 -10.60 0.08 -32.26
C HIS A 135 -11.82 0.50 -31.41
N LEU A 136 -12.69 1.33 -31.98
CA LEU A 136 -13.94 1.75 -31.35
C LEU A 136 -15.07 0.76 -31.64
N ILE A 137 -15.48 0.04 -30.61
CA ILE A 137 -16.62 -0.88 -30.60
C ILE A 137 -17.91 -0.07 -30.37
N ARG A 138 -18.85 -0.18 -31.32
CA ARG A 138 -20.16 0.49 -31.32
C ARG A 138 -21.29 -0.50 -31.11
N GLY A 139 -22.49 -0.01 -30.79
CA GLY A 139 -23.72 -0.82 -30.77
C GLY A 139 -23.90 -1.70 -29.54
N VAL A 140 -23.18 -1.44 -28.44
CA VAL A 140 -23.43 -2.08 -27.15
C VAL A 140 -24.61 -1.36 -26.48
N MET A 141 -25.66 -2.10 -26.07
CA MET A 141 -26.82 -1.53 -25.37
C MET A 141 -26.61 -1.60 -23.85
N PRO A 142 -26.22 -0.50 -23.17
CA PRO A 142 -25.87 -0.49 -21.75
C PRO A 142 -27.05 -0.83 -20.83
N TYR A 143 -28.28 -0.67 -21.32
CA TYR A 143 -29.51 -0.88 -20.55
C TYR A 143 -30.24 -2.20 -20.88
N SER A 144 -29.57 -3.16 -21.52
CA SER A 144 -30.14 -4.45 -21.89
C SER A 144 -29.17 -5.59 -21.57
N VAL A 145 -29.50 -6.43 -20.59
CA VAL A 145 -28.69 -7.58 -20.16
C VAL A 145 -28.56 -8.63 -21.28
N LEU A 146 -29.53 -8.68 -22.20
CA LEU A 146 -29.54 -9.58 -23.35
C LEU A 146 -29.08 -8.89 -24.64
N ASN A 147 -28.57 -7.65 -24.55
CA ASN A 147 -28.26 -6.79 -25.70
C ASN A 147 -29.41 -6.69 -26.73
N ARG A 148 -30.67 -6.74 -26.30
CA ARG A 148 -31.85 -6.67 -27.20
C ARG A 148 -32.39 -5.24 -27.31
N SER A 149 -32.78 -4.88 -28.53
CA SER A 149 -33.48 -3.63 -28.85
C SER A 149 -34.93 -3.64 -28.35
N LEU A 150 -35.37 -2.52 -27.75
CA LEU A 150 -36.75 -2.35 -27.26
C LEU A 150 -37.78 -2.34 -28.41
N THR A 151 -37.35 -2.09 -29.64
CA THR A 151 -38.25 -1.87 -30.79
C THR A 151 -38.38 -3.02 -31.76
N GLU A 152 -37.58 -4.08 -31.62
CA GLU A 152 -37.52 -5.18 -32.59
C GLU A 152 -37.96 -6.50 -31.95
N ASP A 153 -37.39 -6.89 -30.79
CA ASP A 153 -37.63 -8.21 -30.16
C ASP A 153 -38.01 -8.12 -28.67
N TYR A 154 -39.05 -7.34 -28.35
CA TYR A 154 -39.51 -7.10 -26.97
C TYR A 154 -41.04 -7.19 -26.82
N PRO A 155 -41.59 -7.69 -25.69
CA PRO A 155 -43.03 -7.62 -25.41
C PRO A 155 -43.51 -6.16 -25.52
N LEU A 156 -44.59 -5.93 -26.27
CA LEU A 156 -45.12 -4.59 -26.59
C LEU A 156 -44.19 -3.72 -27.47
N SER A 157 -43.35 -4.30 -28.33
CA SER A 157 -42.47 -3.57 -29.27
C SER A 157 -43.19 -2.50 -30.12
N TRP A 158 -44.48 -2.70 -30.43
CA TRP A 158 -45.32 -1.71 -31.11
C TRP A 158 -45.50 -0.41 -30.30
N PHE A 159 -45.64 -0.51 -28.98
CA PHE A 159 -45.79 0.62 -28.05
C PHE A 159 -44.46 1.37 -27.92
N TRP A 160 -43.34 0.64 -27.80
CA TRP A 160 -42.01 1.23 -27.75
C TRP A 160 -41.64 1.96 -29.04
N ARG A 161 -41.98 1.41 -30.21
CA ARG A 161 -41.85 2.10 -31.51
C ARG A 161 -42.67 3.40 -31.56
N PHE A 162 -43.88 3.39 -31.00
CA PHE A 162 -44.73 4.58 -30.92
C PHE A 162 -44.16 5.64 -29.97
N ALA A 163 -43.70 5.24 -28.78
CA ALA A 163 -43.06 6.11 -27.79
C ALA A 163 -41.75 6.74 -28.33
N ASP A 164 -40.93 5.96 -29.03
CA ASP A 164 -39.68 6.45 -29.65
C ASP A 164 -39.95 7.47 -30.78
N LYS A 165 -40.95 7.21 -31.65
CA LYS A 165 -41.38 8.18 -32.69
C LYS A 165 -41.88 9.50 -32.09
N LEU A 166 -42.65 9.43 -31.00
CA LEU A 166 -43.15 10.63 -30.31
C LEU A 166 -42.02 11.42 -29.63
N ARG A 167 -41.01 10.72 -29.09
CA ARG A 167 -39.83 11.32 -28.46
C ARG A 167 -38.96 12.07 -29.47
N ILE A 168 -38.67 11.46 -30.62
CA ILE A 168 -37.87 12.10 -31.69
C ILE A 168 -38.57 13.38 -32.19
N LYS A 169 -39.91 13.37 -32.25
CA LYS A 169 -40.70 14.51 -32.74
C LYS A 169 -40.92 15.60 -31.69
N ASN A 170 -41.00 15.26 -30.40
CA ASN A 170 -41.11 16.22 -29.30
C ASN A 170 -40.53 15.64 -27.98
N PRO A 171 -39.32 16.06 -27.58
CA PRO A 171 -38.67 15.59 -26.35
C PRO A 171 -39.43 15.87 -25.05
N ALA A 172 -40.37 16.83 -25.06
CA ALA A 172 -41.19 17.21 -23.90
C ALA A 172 -42.45 16.36 -23.71
N ASN A 173 -42.70 15.37 -24.58
CA ASN A 173 -43.90 14.54 -24.52
C ASN A 173 -43.79 13.45 -23.42
N ILE A 174 -44.78 13.37 -22.54
CA ILE A 174 -44.82 12.45 -21.37
C ILE A 174 -44.63 10.99 -21.79
N LEU A 175 -45.14 10.58 -22.96
CA LEU A 175 -44.98 9.22 -23.48
C LEU A 175 -43.55 8.91 -23.94
N GLY A 176 -42.80 9.92 -24.40
CA GLY A 176 -41.38 9.80 -24.74
C GLY A 176 -40.46 9.75 -23.51
N ALA A 177 -40.91 10.29 -22.38
CA ALA A 177 -40.19 10.25 -21.10
C ALA A 177 -40.16 8.86 -20.45
N ILE A 178 -41.09 7.96 -20.82
CA ILE A 178 -41.19 6.60 -20.25
C ILE A 178 -39.91 5.78 -20.49
N ILE A 179 -39.28 5.91 -21.66
CA ILE A 179 -38.00 5.24 -21.97
C ILE A 179 -36.89 5.75 -21.04
N ASN A 180 -36.80 7.07 -20.86
CA ASN A 180 -35.80 7.69 -19.99
C ASN A 180 -36.05 7.31 -18.52
N ILE A 181 -37.31 7.22 -18.07
CA ILE A 181 -37.68 6.78 -16.72
C ILE A 181 -37.26 5.32 -16.51
N ARG A 182 -37.56 4.42 -17.45
CA ARG A 182 -37.17 3.00 -17.38
C ARG A 182 -35.65 2.85 -17.32
N ASN A 183 -34.92 3.53 -18.19
CA ASN A 183 -33.45 3.46 -18.21
C ASN A 183 -32.82 4.13 -16.98
N ALA A 184 -33.41 5.20 -16.45
CA ALA A 184 -32.99 5.77 -15.17
C ALA A 184 -33.18 4.76 -14.02
N LEU A 185 -34.30 4.04 -13.97
CA LEU A 185 -34.50 2.98 -12.97
C LEU A 185 -33.48 1.85 -13.10
N VAL A 186 -33.07 1.49 -14.32
CA VAL A 186 -31.97 0.55 -14.54
C VAL A 186 -30.66 1.06 -13.94
N VAL A 187 -30.34 2.34 -14.09
CA VAL A 187 -29.16 2.95 -13.44
C VAL A 187 -29.26 2.82 -11.92
N TRP A 188 -30.44 3.04 -11.33
CA TRP A 188 -30.66 2.84 -9.89
C TRP A 188 -30.52 1.37 -9.47
N VAL A 189 -31.02 0.43 -10.25
CA VAL A 189 -30.86 -1.01 -10.00
C VAL A 189 -29.39 -1.41 -10.06
N SER A 190 -28.68 -0.99 -11.11
CA SER A 190 -27.22 -1.20 -11.26
C SER A 190 -26.42 -0.64 -10.08
N ALA A 191 -26.84 0.52 -9.55
CA ALA A 191 -26.22 1.19 -8.42
C ALA A 191 -26.52 0.55 -7.05
N ASP A 192 -27.63 -0.21 -6.92
CA ASP A 192 -28.02 -0.86 -5.68
C ASP A 192 -27.18 -2.12 -5.43
N GLN A 193 -26.69 -2.32 -4.21
CA GLN A 193 -25.81 -3.46 -3.92
C GLN A 193 -26.53 -4.81 -3.94
N ARG A 194 -27.85 -4.84 -3.69
CA ARG A 194 -28.63 -6.08 -3.56
C ARG A 194 -29.01 -6.64 -4.93
N TYR A 195 -29.33 -5.74 -5.87
CA TYR A 195 -29.83 -6.11 -7.20
C TYR A 195 -28.82 -5.83 -8.32
N GLY A 196 -27.93 -4.86 -8.13
CA GLY A 196 -27.01 -4.40 -9.16
C GLY A 196 -25.99 -5.44 -9.58
N ALA A 197 -25.45 -6.24 -8.65
CA ALA A 197 -24.44 -7.26 -8.98
C ALA A 197 -24.88 -8.20 -10.10
N ILE A 198 -26.16 -8.56 -10.12
CA ILE A 198 -26.77 -9.41 -11.15
C ILE A 198 -26.80 -8.67 -12.49
N TYR A 199 -27.39 -7.48 -12.48
CA TYR A 199 -27.51 -6.64 -13.68
C TYR A 199 -26.14 -6.33 -14.31
N ASN A 200 -25.18 -5.96 -13.47
CA ASN A 200 -23.84 -5.53 -13.87
C ASN A 200 -23.01 -6.66 -14.47
N ARG A 201 -23.18 -7.91 -14.00
CA ARG A 201 -22.61 -9.11 -14.62
C ARG A 201 -23.19 -9.36 -16.00
N GLY A 202 -24.50 -9.23 -16.13
CA GLY A 202 -25.19 -9.31 -17.42
C GLY A 202 -24.64 -8.31 -18.43
N THR A 203 -24.47 -7.04 -18.03
CA THR A 203 -23.85 -6.03 -18.90
C THR A 203 -22.37 -6.34 -19.19
N ALA A 204 -21.61 -6.86 -18.21
CA ALA A 204 -20.24 -7.28 -18.44
C ALA A 204 -20.14 -8.41 -19.47
N GLN A 205 -21.06 -9.39 -19.47
CA GLN A 205 -21.14 -10.43 -20.50
C GLN A 205 -21.34 -9.82 -21.90
N VAL A 206 -22.23 -8.84 -22.03
CA VAL A 206 -22.47 -8.18 -23.32
C VAL A 206 -21.20 -7.48 -23.82
N ILE A 207 -20.50 -6.76 -22.93
CA ILE A 207 -19.24 -6.10 -23.27
C ILE A 207 -18.15 -7.12 -23.62
N TYR A 208 -18.04 -8.20 -22.84
CA TYR A 208 -17.11 -9.30 -23.09
C TYR A 208 -17.36 -9.92 -24.47
N ASN A 209 -18.60 -10.32 -24.77
CA ASN A 209 -18.96 -10.91 -26.06
C ASN A 209 -18.63 -9.95 -27.22
N SER A 210 -18.85 -8.65 -27.01
CA SER A 210 -18.49 -7.64 -28.01
C SER A 210 -16.97 -7.54 -28.19
N LEU A 211 -16.19 -7.50 -27.11
CA LEU A 211 -14.72 -7.48 -27.15
C LEU A 211 -14.14 -8.68 -27.90
N ILE A 212 -14.57 -9.90 -27.54
CA ILE A 212 -14.07 -11.12 -28.18
C ILE A 212 -14.49 -11.16 -29.66
N LYS A 213 -15.74 -10.78 -29.98
CA LYS A 213 -16.22 -10.68 -31.38
C LYS A 213 -15.37 -9.73 -32.23
N HIS A 214 -14.81 -8.68 -31.63
CA HIS A 214 -13.93 -7.73 -32.32
C HIS A 214 -12.44 -8.09 -32.23
N GLY A 215 -12.11 -9.31 -31.80
CA GLY A 215 -10.75 -9.85 -31.83
C GLY A 215 -9.92 -9.64 -30.55
N TYR A 216 -10.53 -9.21 -29.45
CA TYR A 216 -9.83 -9.13 -28.16
C TYR A 216 -9.46 -10.54 -27.66
N GLN A 217 -8.20 -10.74 -27.28
CA GLN A 217 -7.73 -11.99 -26.68
C GLN A 217 -7.61 -11.83 -25.16
N ALA A 218 -8.29 -12.68 -24.38
CA ALA A 218 -8.16 -12.69 -22.92
C ALA A 218 -6.69 -12.95 -22.51
N GLY A 219 -6.18 -12.20 -21.52
CA GLY A 219 -4.76 -12.24 -21.14
C GLY A 219 -3.77 -11.55 -22.10
N SER A 220 -4.24 -10.92 -23.19
CA SER A 220 -3.36 -10.18 -24.12
C SER A 220 -2.76 -8.89 -23.56
N ASN A 221 -3.32 -8.37 -22.46
CA ASN A 221 -2.98 -7.09 -21.83
C ASN A 221 -3.10 -5.86 -22.75
N VAL A 222 -3.84 -5.97 -23.87
CA VAL A 222 -4.17 -4.79 -24.68
C VAL A 222 -5.13 -3.90 -23.88
N PRO A 223 -4.87 -2.59 -23.75
CA PRO A 223 -5.73 -1.70 -22.96
C PRO A 223 -7.18 -1.64 -23.47
N ILE A 224 -8.10 -1.51 -22.51
CA ILE A 224 -9.55 -1.34 -22.76
C ILE A 224 -10.01 -0.04 -22.10
N THR A 225 -10.72 0.81 -22.84
CA THR A 225 -11.38 2.00 -22.25
C THR A 225 -12.88 1.97 -22.45
N LEU A 226 -13.62 2.09 -21.33
CA LEU A 226 -15.07 2.27 -21.35
C LEU A 226 -15.42 3.77 -21.27
N ILE A 227 -16.05 4.30 -22.30
CA ILE A 227 -16.55 5.67 -22.33
C ILE A 227 -18.04 5.66 -21.97
N GLY A 228 -18.40 6.23 -20.82
CA GLY A 228 -19.77 6.24 -20.31
C GLY A 228 -20.36 7.64 -20.24
N PHE A 229 -21.41 7.91 -21.02
CA PHE A 229 -22.16 9.19 -20.95
C PHE A 229 -23.33 9.11 -19.97
N SER A 230 -23.47 10.09 -19.07
CA SER A 230 -24.59 10.15 -18.12
C SER A 230 -24.76 8.85 -17.31
N GLY A 231 -25.93 8.18 -17.39
CA GLY A 231 -26.15 6.87 -16.78
C GLY A 231 -25.22 5.76 -17.28
N GLY A 232 -24.68 5.87 -18.50
CA GLY A 232 -23.66 4.96 -19.04
C GLY A 232 -22.37 4.98 -18.21
N GLY A 233 -22.10 6.06 -17.46
CA GLY A 233 -21.02 6.11 -16.47
C GLY A 233 -21.20 5.09 -15.34
N GLN A 234 -22.42 4.92 -14.81
CA GLN A 234 -22.71 3.88 -13.82
C GLN A 234 -22.50 2.49 -14.40
N ILE A 235 -23.03 2.24 -15.60
CA ILE A 235 -22.90 0.94 -16.25
C ILE A 235 -21.44 0.59 -16.52
N SER A 236 -20.64 1.55 -17.01
CA SER A 236 -19.20 1.38 -17.21
C SER A 236 -18.50 0.99 -15.91
N MET A 237 -18.71 1.77 -14.84
CA MET A 237 -18.09 1.52 -13.54
C MET A 237 -18.52 0.19 -12.93
N ALA A 238 -19.75 -0.23 -13.19
CA ALA A 238 -20.31 -1.41 -12.59
C ALA A 238 -19.93 -2.70 -13.32
N ALA A 239 -19.76 -2.65 -14.65
CA ALA A 239 -19.35 -3.79 -15.46
C ALA A 239 -17.82 -4.04 -15.40
N ALA A 240 -17.01 -2.99 -15.34
CA ALA A 240 -15.55 -3.09 -15.44
C ALA A 240 -14.88 -4.06 -14.44
N PRO A 241 -15.29 -4.13 -13.15
CA PRO A 241 -14.68 -5.07 -12.20
C PRO A 241 -14.94 -6.54 -12.54
N TYR A 242 -16.03 -6.85 -13.25
CA TYR A 242 -16.30 -8.21 -13.72
C TYR A 242 -15.52 -8.52 -14.99
N LEU A 243 -15.30 -7.52 -15.86
CA LEU A 243 -14.41 -7.65 -17.02
C LEU A 243 -12.97 -7.91 -16.60
N ASP A 244 -12.49 -7.23 -15.55
CA ASP A 244 -11.18 -7.46 -14.93
C ASP A 244 -11.00 -8.94 -14.55
N ASP A 245 -12.01 -9.52 -13.88
CA ASP A 245 -11.97 -10.92 -13.42
C ASP A 245 -11.94 -11.92 -14.58
N VAL A 246 -12.77 -11.73 -15.62
CA VAL A 246 -12.90 -12.71 -16.73
C VAL A 246 -11.85 -12.56 -17.83
N LEU A 247 -11.19 -11.41 -17.91
CA LEU A 247 -10.14 -11.14 -18.92
C LEU A 247 -8.71 -11.31 -18.37
N PHE A 248 -8.58 -11.80 -17.13
CA PHE A 248 -7.30 -12.01 -16.42
C PHE A 248 -6.52 -10.71 -16.16
N SER A 249 -7.20 -9.71 -15.59
CA SER A 249 -6.65 -8.42 -15.15
C SER A 249 -5.99 -7.55 -16.23
N PRO A 250 -6.69 -7.21 -17.32
CA PRO A 250 -6.16 -6.30 -18.33
C PRO A 250 -6.13 -4.84 -17.84
N PRO A 251 -5.37 -3.95 -18.50
CA PRO A 251 -5.46 -2.51 -18.22
C PRO A 251 -6.83 -1.95 -18.65
N ILE A 252 -7.72 -1.68 -17.68
CA ILE A 252 -9.05 -1.09 -17.93
C ILE A 252 -9.13 0.33 -17.39
N ASP A 253 -9.44 1.27 -18.26
CA ASP A 253 -9.75 2.67 -17.91
C ASP A 253 -11.22 3.00 -18.14
N ILE A 254 -11.73 3.99 -17.41
CA ILE A 254 -13.08 4.52 -17.60
C ILE A 254 -13.01 6.02 -17.85
N ILE A 255 -13.63 6.48 -18.94
CA ILE A 255 -13.88 7.89 -19.22
C ILE A 255 -15.37 8.18 -19.03
N SER A 256 -15.71 8.84 -17.95
CA SER A 256 -17.07 9.22 -17.60
C SER A 256 -17.37 10.66 -18.04
N LEU A 257 -18.34 10.83 -18.95
CA LEU A 257 -18.79 12.13 -19.46
C LEU A 257 -20.10 12.53 -18.77
N GLY A 258 -20.05 13.53 -17.88
CA GLY A 258 -21.21 13.96 -17.09
C GLY A 258 -21.86 12.81 -16.30
N GLY A 259 -21.08 11.79 -15.94
CA GLY A 259 -21.64 10.51 -15.50
C GLY A 259 -22.36 10.57 -14.15
N VAL A 260 -23.44 9.80 -14.03
CA VAL A 260 -24.21 9.63 -12.80
C VAL A 260 -24.01 8.19 -12.33
N PHE A 261 -23.26 8.01 -11.25
CA PHE A 261 -22.89 6.70 -10.72
C PHE A 261 -22.78 6.68 -9.20
N SER A 262 -22.85 5.48 -8.64
CA SER A 262 -22.76 5.22 -7.21
C SER A 262 -21.32 4.99 -6.75
N GLY A 263 -21.08 5.12 -5.44
CA GLY A 263 -19.81 4.73 -4.83
C GLY A 263 -19.70 3.24 -4.47
N ASN A 264 -20.62 2.40 -4.98
CA ASN A 264 -20.70 0.96 -4.68
C ASN A 264 -19.90 0.08 -5.64
N ASN A 265 -19.53 0.59 -6.81
CA ASN A 265 -18.81 -0.17 -7.83
C ASN A 265 -17.35 -0.35 -7.39
N ASN A 266 -16.81 -1.57 -7.49
CA ASN A 266 -15.44 -1.87 -7.06
C ASN A 266 -14.37 -1.37 -8.07
N ILE A 267 -14.32 -0.05 -8.25
CA ILE A 267 -13.38 0.63 -9.16
C ILE A 267 -11.93 0.61 -8.68
N LEU A 268 -11.61 -0.15 -7.63
CA LEU A 268 -10.23 -0.38 -7.21
C LEU A 268 -9.55 -1.48 -8.01
N LYS A 269 -10.32 -2.35 -8.68
CA LYS A 269 -9.80 -3.37 -9.60
C LYS A 269 -9.28 -2.79 -10.91
N ILE A 270 -9.84 -1.66 -11.34
CA ILE A 270 -9.49 -1.02 -12.62
C ILE A 270 -8.29 -0.08 -12.48
N GLN A 271 -7.69 0.31 -13.61
CA GLN A 271 -6.50 1.17 -13.65
C GLN A 271 -6.86 2.59 -13.23
N HIS A 272 -7.71 3.27 -14.01
CA HIS A 272 -8.07 4.65 -13.73
C HIS A 272 -9.51 5.02 -14.10
N VAL A 273 -10.04 6.04 -13.43
CA VAL A 273 -11.32 6.68 -13.75
C VAL A 273 -11.10 8.17 -14.04
N TYR A 274 -11.34 8.57 -15.28
CA TYR A 274 -11.41 9.96 -15.70
C TYR A 274 -12.87 10.41 -15.67
N HIS A 275 -13.22 11.36 -14.81
CA HIS A 275 -14.57 11.90 -14.72
C HIS A 275 -14.61 13.35 -15.18
N LEU A 276 -15.14 13.58 -16.38
CA LEU A 276 -15.26 14.88 -17.02
C LEU A 276 -16.66 15.44 -16.76
N ALA A 277 -16.73 16.59 -16.07
CA ALA A 277 -18.02 17.20 -15.73
C ALA A 277 -17.97 18.74 -15.81
N GLY A 278 -19.07 19.32 -16.27
CA GLY A 278 -19.25 20.77 -16.33
C GLY A 278 -19.83 21.36 -15.04
N LYS A 279 -19.46 22.61 -14.71
CA LYS A 279 -19.96 23.33 -13.53
C LYS A 279 -21.46 23.70 -13.63
N LYS A 280 -22.09 23.53 -14.79
CA LYS A 280 -23.53 23.74 -14.99
C LYS A 280 -24.29 22.43 -15.20
N ASP A 281 -23.68 21.28 -14.94
CA ASP A 281 -24.34 19.98 -15.00
C ASP A 281 -25.10 19.71 -13.68
N PRO A 282 -26.45 19.73 -13.67
CA PRO A 282 -27.22 19.46 -12.46
C PRO A 282 -27.34 17.97 -12.16
N LEU A 283 -27.24 17.09 -13.17
CA LEU A 283 -27.48 15.66 -13.01
C LEU A 283 -26.28 14.94 -12.41
N GLU A 284 -25.06 15.27 -12.82
CA GLU A 284 -23.83 14.76 -12.18
C GLU A 284 -23.82 15.09 -10.68
N ARG A 285 -24.11 16.35 -10.34
CA ARG A 285 -24.14 16.85 -8.96
C ARG A 285 -25.21 16.17 -8.13
N LEU A 286 -26.41 16.02 -8.70
CA LEU A 286 -27.50 15.31 -8.04
C LEU A 286 -27.09 13.86 -7.77
N GLY A 287 -26.40 13.19 -8.70
CA GLY A 287 -25.84 11.86 -8.50
C GLY A 287 -24.86 11.79 -7.33
N ALA A 288 -23.90 12.73 -7.26
CA ALA A 288 -22.93 12.77 -6.16
C ALA A 288 -23.59 12.96 -4.77
N ILE A 289 -24.71 13.68 -4.72
CA ILE A 289 -25.52 13.87 -3.50
C ILE A 289 -26.41 12.65 -3.22
N ALA A 290 -27.07 12.10 -4.24
CA ALA A 290 -28.06 11.05 -4.04
C ALA A 290 -27.46 9.68 -3.69
N PHE A 291 -26.17 9.46 -3.96
CA PHE A 291 -25.46 8.23 -3.58
C PHE A 291 -24.58 8.44 -2.34
N PRO A 292 -25.00 8.00 -1.13
CA PRO A 292 -24.27 8.27 0.11
C PRO A 292 -22.82 7.79 0.09
N LYS A 293 -22.53 6.68 -0.61
CA LYS A 293 -21.15 6.18 -0.74
C LYS A 293 -20.21 7.07 -1.57
N ARG A 294 -20.71 8.12 -2.23
CA ARG A 294 -19.87 9.18 -2.83
C ARG A 294 -19.51 10.28 -1.83
N TRP A 295 -20.14 10.32 -0.65
CA TRP A 295 -19.90 11.34 0.37
C TRP A 295 -18.63 11.05 1.16
N LYS A 296 -17.93 12.11 1.61
CA LYS A 296 -16.68 12.00 2.37
C LYS A 296 -16.82 11.20 3.67
N LEU A 297 -18.00 11.18 4.28
CA LEU A 297 -18.28 10.45 5.53
C LEU A 297 -18.10 8.93 5.36
N PHE A 298 -18.42 8.38 4.18
CA PHE A 298 -18.24 6.97 3.87
C PHE A 298 -16.84 6.72 3.31
N PHE A 299 -15.82 7.06 4.09
CA PHE A 299 -14.42 7.02 3.64
C PHE A 299 -13.97 5.62 3.18
N LEU A 300 -14.59 4.54 3.67
CA LEU A 300 -14.32 3.15 3.25
C LEU A 300 -15.02 2.73 1.95
N SER A 301 -15.83 3.57 1.31
CA SER A 301 -16.44 3.24 0.03
C SER A 301 -15.38 3.09 -1.07
N TYR A 302 -15.65 2.23 -2.06
CA TYR A 302 -14.75 2.03 -3.21
C TYR A 302 -14.40 3.36 -3.89
N TRP A 303 -15.37 4.25 -4.04
CA TRP A 303 -15.16 5.59 -4.61
C TRP A 303 -14.17 6.45 -3.80
N ASN A 304 -14.38 6.58 -2.49
CA ASN A 304 -13.52 7.42 -1.67
C ASN A 304 -12.12 6.82 -1.49
N ARG A 305 -12.01 5.49 -1.48
CA ARG A 305 -10.74 4.77 -1.52
C ARG A 305 -10.00 5.03 -2.82
N ALA A 306 -10.64 4.85 -3.97
CA ALA A 306 -10.04 5.06 -5.28
C ALA A 306 -9.55 6.51 -5.44
N LYS A 307 -10.33 7.49 -4.97
CA LYS A 307 -9.90 8.90 -4.94
C LYS A 307 -8.67 9.15 -4.08
N ARG A 308 -8.56 8.52 -2.90
CA ARG A 308 -7.38 8.68 -2.03
C ARG A 308 -6.13 8.03 -2.61
N ARG A 309 -6.29 6.96 -3.39
CA ARG A 309 -5.20 6.24 -4.08
C ARG A 309 -4.83 6.82 -5.44
N GLY A 310 -5.34 8.00 -5.79
CA GLY A 310 -5.06 8.63 -7.08
C GLY A 310 -5.73 7.98 -8.30
N LYS A 311 -6.49 6.90 -8.17
CA LYS A 311 -7.18 6.18 -9.28
C LYS A 311 -8.34 6.93 -9.94
N VAL A 312 -8.59 8.18 -9.53
CA VAL A 312 -9.73 8.98 -10.03
C VAL A 312 -9.27 10.40 -10.31
N SER A 313 -9.35 10.81 -11.58
CA SER A 313 -9.16 12.19 -12.02
C SER A 313 -10.51 12.88 -12.20
N LEU A 314 -10.72 14.01 -11.53
CA LEU A 314 -11.91 14.85 -11.70
C LEU A 314 -11.55 16.02 -12.61
N ILE A 315 -12.05 16.01 -13.84
CA ILE A 315 -11.71 16.97 -14.90
C ILE A 315 -12.88 17.94 -15.08
N SER A 316 -12.62 19.24 -14.92
CA SER A 316 -13.65 20.26 -15.10
C SER A 316 -13.74 20.73 -16.54
N LEU A 317 -14.95 20.66 -17.12
CA LEU A 317 -15.24 21.20 -18.46
C LEU A 317 -15.66 22.69 -18.43
N GLY A 318 -15.51 23.39 -17.29
CA GLY A 318 -15.91 24.80 -17.19
C GLY A 318 -17.43 25.01 -17.15
N LYS A 319 -17.97 25.97 -17.91
CA LYS A 319 -19.42 26.35 -17.88
C LYS A 319 -20.30 25.47 -18.78
N VAL A 320 -19.97 24.19 -18.90
CA VAL A 320 -20.70 23.18 -19.67
C VAL A 320 -21.83 22.57 -18.81
N GLY A 321 -22.97 22.25 -19.45
CA GLY A 321 -24.13 21.57 -18.88
C GLY A 321 -24.16 20.07 -19.20
N HIS A 322 -25.28 19.39 -18.90
CA HIS A 322 -25.36 17.92 -19.07
C HIS A 322 -25.65 17.48 -20.50
N GLN A 323 -26.74 17.98 -21.08
CA GLN A 323 -27.23 17.63 -22.43
C GLN A 323 -27.54 18.90 -23.22
N GLN A 324 -27.64 18.80 -24.54
CA GLN A 324 -27.97 19.92 -25.42
C GLN A 324 -29.34 20.56 -25.09
N PRO A 325 -29.48 21.89 -25.26
CA PRO A 325 -28.43 22.86 -25.60
C PRO A 325 -27.46 23.15 -24.43
N GLY A 326 -26.17 23.27 -24.72
CA GLY A 326 -25.09 23.58 -23.77
C GLY A 326 -24.46 22.37 -23.07
N GLY A 327 -24.71 21.15 -23.54
CA GLY A 327 -24.17 19.90 -23.00
C GLY A 327 -22.74 19.56 -23.47
N VAL A 328 -22.18 18.48 -22.93
CA VAL A 328 -20.81 18.01 -23.24
C VAL A 328 -20.58 17.66 -24.72
N MET A 329 -21.64 17.34 -25.46
CA MET A 329 -21.60 17.03 -26.91
C MET A 329 -22.25 18.15 -27.76
N ASP A 330 -22.34 19.39 -27.27
CA ASP A 330 -22.93 20.50 -28.03
C ASP A 330 -21.94 21.06 -29.08
N PRO A 331 -22.27 21.00 -30.39
CA PRO A 331 -21.37 21.50 -31.43
C PRO A 331 -21.52 22.99 -31.73
N ASN A 332 -22.51 23.67 -31.15
CA ASN A 332 -22.88 25.04 -31.48
C ASN A 332 -22.50 26.03 -30.38
N LYS A 333 -22.36 25.56 -29.13
CA LYS A 333 -21.91 26.40 -28.00
C LYS A 333 -20.40 26.49 -27.95
N LEU A 334 -19.90 27.72 -27.82
CA LEU A 334 -18.48 28.05 -27.79
C LEU A 334 -17.99 28.34 -26.37
N LEU A 335 -16.76 27.90 -26.11
CA LEU A 335 -15.96 28.31 -24.96
C LEU A 335 -15.34 29.70 -25.20
N PRO A 336 -14.82 30.36 -24.15
CA PRO A 336 -14.12 31.64 -24.29
C PRO A 336 -12.90 31.59 -25.22
N ASP A 337 -12.31 30.41 -25.42
CA ASP A 337 -11.15 30.18 -26.29
C ASP A 337 -11.54 29.88 -27.75
N GLY A 338 -12.84 29.94 -28.09
CA GLY A 338 -13.35 29.72 -29.45
C GLY A 338 -13.60 28.26 -29.82
N ARG A 339 -13.24 27.28 -28.98
CA ARG A 339 -13.59 25.87 -29.23
C ARG A 339 -15.07 25.62 -28.94
N THR A 340 -15.68 24.67 -29.65
CA THR A 340 -17.02 24.18 -29.29
C THR A 340 -16.96 23.29 -28.06
N TYR A 341 -18.08 23.12 -27.34
CA TYR A 341 -18.14 22.20 -26.20
C TYR A 341 -17.85 20.76 -26.64
N LEU A 342 -18.35 20.36 -27.81
CA LEU A 342 -18.01 19.09 -28.46
C LEU A 342 -16.49 18.95 -28.71
N GLN A 343 -15.85 19.99 -29.29
CA GLN A 343 -14.41 19.96 -29.58
C GLN A 343 -13.61 19.79 -28.29
N GLN A 344 -13.94 20.53 -27.24
CA GLN A 344 -13.29 20.38 -25.93
C GLN A 344 -13.42 18.95 -25.38
N THR A 345 -14.61 18.34 -25.48
CA THR A 345 -14.81 16.96 -25.03
C THR A 345 -13.98 15.98 -25.86
N ILE A 346 -13.89 16.15 -27.18
CA ILE A 346 -13.05 15.32 -28.05
C ILE A 346 -11.57 15.48 -27.68
N ASP A 347 -11.09 16.72 -27.49
CA ASP A 347 -9.69 16.99 -27.12
C ASP A 347 -9.32 16.27 -25.83
N TRP A 348 -10.17 16.32 -24.80
CA TRP A 348 -9.93 15.60 -23.55
C TRP A 348 -9.97 14.08 -23.72
N VAL A 349 -11.00 13.55 -24.39
CA VAL A 349 -11.18 12.09 -24.54
C VAL A 349 -10.05 11.50 -25.37
N SER A 350 -9.76 12.08 -26.54
CA SER A 350 -8.67 11.65 -27.42
C SER A 350 -7.31 11.83 -26.75
N GLY A 351 -7.13 12.89 -25.98
CA GLY A 351 -5.90 13.17 -25.27
C GLY A 351 -5.63 12.21 -24.10
N ILE A 352 -6.67 11.78 -23.38
CA ILE A 352 -6.60 10.70 -22.38
C ILE A 352 -6.27 9.37 -23.06
N LEU A 353 -6.98 9.01 -24.12
CA LEU A 353 -6.79 7.75 -24.84
C LEU A 353 -5.38 7.61 -25.45
N GLN A 354 -4.79 8.72 -25.89
CA GLN A 354 -3.46 8.74 -26.50
C GLN A 354 -2.34 9.07 -25.51
N ASP A 355 -2.66 9.24 -24.22
CA ASP A 355 -1.72 9.66 -23.17
C ASP A 355 -0.94 10.96 -23.50
N THR A 356 -1.57 11.85 -24.27
CA THR A 356 -0.99 13.16 -24.67
C THR A 356 -1.41 14.28 -23.72
N VAL A 357 -2.46 14.04 -22.93
CA VAL A 357 -2.86 14.94 -21.86
C VAL A 357 -1.95 14.69 -20.67
N TYR A 358 -1.03 15.63 -20.44
CA TYR A 358 -0.17 15.62 -19.26
C TYR A 358 -1.03 15.91 -18.03
N LEU A 359 -1.59 14.87 -17.41
CA LEU A 359 -2.41 14.93 -16.20
C LEU A 359 -1.65 15.44 -14.97
N LYS A 360 -0.37 15.83 -15.12
CA LYS A 360 0.47 16.44 -14.08
C LYS A 360 -0.15 17.71 -13.49
N GLU A 361 -1.03 18.41 -14.21
CA GLU A 361 -1.80 19.54 -13.65
C GLU A 361 -2.94 19.12 -12.71
N LEU A 362 -3.34 17.84 -12.70
CA LEU A 362 -4.39 17.27 -11.85
C LEU A 362 -3.86 16.27 -10.81
N ALA A 363 -2.65 15.74 -11.00
CA ALA A 363 -1.93 15.02 -9.96
C ALA A 363 -1.64 15.98 -8.80
N PRO A 364 -1.80 15.56 -7.53
CA PRO A 364 -1.33 16.38 -6.42
C PRO A 364 0.15 16.72 -6.64
N PRO A 365 0.58 17.96 -6.35
CA PRO A 365 1.97 18.35 -6.56
C PRO A 365 2.89 17.35 -5.87
N ARG A 366 3.93 16.90 -6.59
CA ARG A 366 4.92 15.97 -6.06
C ARG A 366 5.43 16.49 -4.72
N ARG A 367 5.35 15.65 -3.70
CA ARG A 367 5.90 15.98 -2.39
C ARG A 367 7.34 15.51 -2.34
N GLN A 368 8.24 16.43 -1.98
CA GLN A 368 9.62 16.07 -1.72
C GLN A 368 9.69 15.13 -0.52
N SER A 369 10.49 14.08 -0.65
CA SER A 369 10.78 13.10 0.40
C SER A 369 11.90 13.59 1.33
N ASN A 370 12.04 12.95 2.49
CA ASN A 370 13.19 13.18 3.36
C ASN A 370 14.48 12.71 2.69
N TYR A 371 14.46 11.55 2.03
CA TYR A 371 15.59 11.00 1.30
C TYR A 371 16.14 11.98 0.25
N GLU A 372 15.28 12.61 -0.54
CA GLU A 372 15.71 13.61 -1.54
C GLU A 372 16.36 14.83 -0.91
N LYS A 373 15.84 15.32 0.22
CA LYS A 373 16.48 16.41 0.98
C LYS A 373 17.82 15.97 1.53
N TYR A 374 17.89 14.79 2.12
CA TYR A 374 19.13 14.25 2.69
C TYR A 374 20.18 14.08 1.58
N TRP A 375 19.77 13.66 0.39
CA TRP A 375 20.63 13.54 -0.78
C TRP A 375 21.22 14.89 -1.25
N GLU A 376 20.69 16.05 -0.85
CA GLU A 376 21.31 17.34 -1.19
C GLU A 376 22.68 17.53 -0.52
N ALA A 377 22.92 16.85 0.61
CA ALA A 377 24.20 16.93 1.29
C ALA A 377 25.19 15.87 0.77
N THR A 378 26.31 16.34 0.20
CA THR A 378 27.32 15.52 -0.47
C THR A 378 27.92 14.43 0.40
N PHE A 379 28.02 14.64 1.72
CA PHE A 379 28.54 13.62 2.64
C PHE A 379 27.63 12.38 2.76
N ASN A 380 26.40 12.41 2.23
CA ASN A 380 25.50 11.26 2.04
C ASN A 380 25.81 10.45 0.78
N HIS A 381 26.59 10.98 -0.16
CA HIS A 381 26.89 10.29 -1.42
C HIS A 381 28.07 9.34 -1.22
N PRO A 382 28.02 8.09 -1.73
CA PRO A 382 29.17 7.18 -1.68
C PRO A 382 30.41 7.78 -2.37
N ASP A 383 30.23 8.47 -3.49
CA ASP A 383 31.31 9.03 -4.31
C ASP A 383 32.03 10.22 -3.65
N PHE A 384 31.51 10.73 -2.52
CA PHE A 384 32.21 11.73 -1.70
C PHE A 384 33.45 11.15 -0.99
N TYR A 385 33.50 9.82 -0.83
CA TYR A 385 34.59 9.12 -0.18
C TYR A 385 35.48 8.45 -1.24
N PRO A 386 36.81 8.60 -1.18
CA PRO A 386 37.71 7.93 -2.11
C PRO A 386 37.69 6.42 -1.87
N ASN A 387 37.68 5.63 -2.95
CA ASN A 387 37.65 4.16 -2.87
C ASN A 387 38.90 3.56 -2.20
N LYS A 388 40.05 4.22 -2.29
CA LYS A 388 41.30 3.78 -1.65
C LYS A 388 41.61 4.68 -0.47
N GLN A 389 41.60 4.10 0.73
CA GLN A 389 41.87 4.80 1.98
C GLN A 389 42.97 4.10 2.76
N SER A 390 43.75 4.88 3.50
CA SER A 390 44.79 4.38 4.39
C SER A 390 44.63 5.11 5.72
N LEU A 391 44.02 4.41 6.68
CA LEU A 391 43.81 4.91 8.02
C LEU A 391 44.87 4.38 8.98
N PRO A 392 45.16 5.10 10.08
CA PRO A 392 46.09 4.64 11.09
C PRO A 392 45.44 3.53 11.96
N GLN A 393 46.22 2.92 12.85
CA GLN A 393 45.85 1.72 13.62
C GLN A 393 44.66 1.92 14.58
N GLU A 394 44.36 3.17 14.91
CA GLU A 394 43.23 3.59 15.76
C GLU A 394 41.87 3.32 15.09
N TYR A 395 41.87 3.04 13.78
CA TYR A 395 40.69 2.68 13.00
C TYR A 395 40.68 1.21 12.63
N GLN A 396 39.47 0.63 12.64
CA GLN A 396 39.22 -0.73 12.19
C GLN A 396 38.18 -0.73 11.05
N PRO A 397 38.31 -1.61 10.05
CA PRO A 397 37.25 -1.82 9.09
C PRO A 397 36.03 -2.45 9.78
N ILE A 398 34.81 -2.10 9.34
CA ILE A 398 33.58 -2.67 9.92
C ILE A 398 33.50 -4.18 9.63
N ALA A 399 33.89 -4.60 8.43
CA ALA A 399 33.92 -6.00 8.02
C ALA A 399 35.02 -6.26 6.98
N ALA A 400 35.30 -7.54 6.70
CA ALA A 400 36.31 -7.92 5.72
C ALA A 400 35.93 -7.49 4.30
N TRP A 401 34.69 -7.73 3.86
CA TRP A 401 34.21 -7.40 2.52
C TRP A 401 33.13 -6.33 2.59
N MET A 402 33.40 -5.16 2.00
CA MET A 402 32.46 -4.05 1.98
C MET A 402 32.48 -3.35 0.63
N GLY A 403 31.34 -2.79 0.25
CA GLY A 403 31.20 -2.15 -1.04
C GLY A 403 29.80 -1.66 -1.33
N ARG A 404 29.65 -1.13 -2.54
CA ARG A 404 28.41 -0.54 -3.03
C ARG A 404 27.69 -1.49 -3.97
N LEU A 405 26.40 -1.71 -3.73
CA LEU A 405 25.56 -2.41 -4.69
C LEU A 405 25.22 -1.50 -5.85
N ILE A 406 25.39 -2.01 -7.07
CA ILE A 406 25.07 -1.31 -8.32
C ILE A 406 24.06 -2.16 -9.09
N LEU A 407 22.89 -1.59 -9.35
CA LEU A 407 21.90 -2.23 -10.23
C LEU A 407 22.33 -2.02 -11.69
N PRO A 408 22.50 -3.09 -12.49
CA PRO A 408 22.86 -2.96 -13.90
C PRO A 408 21.89 -2.05 -14.67
N PRO A 409 22.37 -1.20 -15.60
CA PRO A 409 21.49 -0.46 -16.48
C PRO A 409 20.54 -1.38 -17.24
N LYS A 410 19.28 -0.95 -17.44
CA LYS A 410 18.21 -1.78 -18.05
C LYS A 410 18.60 -2.40 -19.40
N ASN A 411 19.37 -1.68 -20.22
CA ASN A 411 19.86 -2.14 -21.52
C ASN A 411 21.00 -3.17 -21.42
N GLN A 412 21.69 -3.24 -20.28
CA GLN A 412 22.79 -4.19 -20.04
C GLN A 412 22.34 -5.43 -19.26
N ARG A 413 21.16 -5.39 -18.61
CA ARG A 413 20.61 -6.49 -17.80
C ARG A 413 20.50 -7.83 -18.55
N SER A 414 20.25 -7.82 -19.86
CA SER A 414 20.18 -9.06 -20.66
C SER A 414 21.55 -9.78 -20.75
N VAL A 415 22.64 -9.03 -20.58
CA VAL A 415 24.03 -9.50 -20.64
C VAL A 415 24.60 -9.69 -19.23
N ILE A 416 24.33 -8.74 -18.33
CA ILE A 416 24.72 -8.76 -16.93
C ILE A 416 23.52 -9.27 -16.13
N LYS A 417 23.46 -10.59 -15.95
CA LYS A 417 22.35 -11.28 -15.27
C LYS A 417 22.35 -11.12 -13.74
N GLU A 418 23.38 -10.49 -13.18
CA GLU A 418 23.64 -10.39 -11.74
C GLU A 418 23.75 -8.93 -11.29
N VAL A 419 23.64 -8.69 -9.98
CA VAL A 419 23.93 -7.36 -9.40
C VAL A 419 25.44 -7.12 -9.41
N LEU A 420 25.84 -5.86 -9.60
CA LEU A 420 27.23 -5.46 -9.58
C LEU A 420 27.62 -5.00 -8.17
N PHE A 421 28.87 -5.23 -7.78
CA PHE A 421 29.41 -4.83 -6.49
C PHE A 421 30.72 -4.08 -6.69
N GLU A 422 30.72 -2.79 -6.36
CA GLU A 422 31.93 -1.98 -6.33
C GLU A 422 32.65 -2.21 -5.01
N VAL A 423 33.84 -2.82 -5.08
CA VAL A 423 34.60 -3.26 -3.91
C VAL A 423 35.30 -2.07 -3.27
N HIS A 424 34.94 -1.76 -2.02
CA HIS A 424 35.53 -0.65 -1.25
C HIS A 424 36.48 -1.14 -0.15
N HIS A 425 36.31 -2.38 0.31
CA HIS A 425 37.21 -3.05 1.25
C HIS A 425 37.21 -4.57 1.01
N THR A 426 38.36 -5.22 1.25
CA THR A 426 38.55 -6.65 1.05
C THR A 426 39.25 -7.31 2.24
N ALA A 427 39.08 -8.63 2.35
CA ALA A 427 39.98 -9.44 3.17
C ALA A 427 41.43 -9.34 2.68
N LYS A 428 42.38 -9.64 3.57
CA LYS A 428 43.82 -9.68 3.23
C LYS A 428 44.06 -10.66 2.08
N GLY A 429 44.87 -10.27 1.10
CA GLY A 429 45.21 -11.07 -0.08
C GLY A 429 44.33 -10.80 -1.32
N TYR A 430 43.26 -10.00 -1.18
CA TYR A 430 42.36 -9.65 -2.28
C TYR A 430 42.42 -8.15 -2.66
N GLU A 431 43.48 -7.45 -2.25
CA GLU A 431 43.62 -5.99 -2.42
C GLU A 431 43.62 -5.56 -3.89
N TYR A 432 43.93 -6.48 -4.82
CA TYR A 432 43.85 -6.24 -6.27
C TYR A 432 42.42 -6.02 -6.79
N LEU A 433 41.40 -6.32 -5.98
CA LEU A 433 39.99 -6.06 -6.28
C LEU A 433 39.52 -4.68 -5.79
N LEU A 434 40.29 -3.98 -4.95
CA LEU A 434 39.89 -2.67 -4.41
C LEU A 434 39.64 -1.64 -5.52
N GLY A 435 38.43 -1.06 -5.50
CA GLY A 435 37.93 -0.11 -6.50
C GLY A 435 37.46 -0.75 -7.81
N LYS A 436 37.47 -2.08 -7.94
CA LYS A 436 36.90 -2.79 -9.09
C LYS A 436 35.42 -3.07 -8.87
N VAL A 437 34.70 -3.21 -9.99
CA VAL A 437 33.32 -3.67 -10.00
C VAL A 437 33.31 -5.15 -10.38
N VAL A 438 32.83 -6.00 -9.48
CA VAL A 438 32.70 -7.46 -9.67
C VAL A 438 31.23 -7.85 -9.70
N GLN A 439 30.92 -9.07 -10.16
CA GLN A 439 29.54 -9.58 -10.15
C GLN A 439 29.23 -10.22 -8.81
N LEU A 440 28.07 -9.91 -8.22
CA LEU A 440 27.59 -10.45 -6.96
C LEU A 440 26.36 -11.31 -7.19
N ARG A 441 26.40 -12.55 -6.69
CA ARG A 441 25.29 -13.50 -6.81
C ARG A 441 25.11 -14.34 -5.56
N PHE A 442 23.93 -14.94 -5.41
CA PHE A 442 23.74 -15.99 -4.43
C PHE A 442 24.41 -17.30 -4.89
N SER A 443 24.88 -18.07 -3.91
CA SER A 443 25.39 -19.42 -4.11
C SER A 443 24.32 -20.38 -4.67
N ASP A 444 24.76 -21.39 -5.42
CA ASP A 444 23.86 -22.35 -6.11
C ASP A 444 23.31 -23.46 -5.21
N ILE A 445 23.26 -23.23 -3.89
CA ILE A 445 22.71 -24.17 -2.91
C ILE A 445 21.21 -24.40 -3.21
N PRO A 446 20.73 -25.66 -3.40
CA PRO A 446 19.37 -25.94 -3.85
C PRO A 446 18.26 -25.30 -3.01
N GLU A 447 18.40 -25.32 -1.68
CA GLU A 447 17.44 -24.76 -0.73
C GLU A 447 17.36 -23.23 -0.85
N LEU A 448 18.51 -22.56 -0.96
CA LEU A 448 18.60 -21.11 -1.14
C LEU A 448 18.01 -20.69 -2.49
N GLN A 449 18.34 -21.42 -3.56
CA GLN A 449 17.80 -21.17 -4.89
C GLN A 449 16.28 -21.38 -4.96
N LYS A 450 15.73 -22.30 -4.15
CA LYS A 450 14.28 -22.46 -4.01
C LYS A 450 13.63 -21.22 -3.39
N ASP A 451 14.22 -20.65 -2.36
CA ASP A 451 13.69 -19.43 -1.74
C ASP A 451 13.76 -18.25 -2.69
N ILE A 452 14.92 -18.04 -3.32
CA ILE A 452 15.14 -16.96 -4.29
C ILE A 452 14.07 -17.03 -5.38
N ARG A 453 13.85 -18.21 -5.98
CA ARG A 453 12.80 -18.40 -7.00
C ARG A 453 11.40 -18.10 -6.46
N SER A 454 11.11 -18.40 -5.18
CA SER A 454 9.79 -18.19 -4.59
C SER A 454 9.41 -16.70 -4.49
N VAL A 455 10.41 -15.83 -4.29
CA VAL A 455 10.26 -14.37 -4.13
C VAL A 455 10.72 -13.57 -5.34
N THR A 456 11.25 -14.22 -6.37
CA THR A 456 11.55 -13.57 -7.65
C THR A 456 10.25 -13.28 -8.39
N LYS A 457 10.00 -12.01 -8.72
CA LYS A 457 8.72 -11.55 -9.29
C LYS A 457 8.94 -10.57 -10.43
N ASP A 458 7.98 -10.53 -11.35
CA ASP A 458 7.85 -9.40 -12.26
C ASP A 458 7.36 -8.18 -11.45
N VAL A 459 7.94 -7.01 -11.72
CA VAL A 459 7.60 -5.77 -11.03
C VAL A 459 6.89 -4.83 -11.99
N HIS A 460 5.64 -4.51 -11.68
CA HIS A 460 4.82 -3.54 -12.38
C HIS A 460 4.07 -2.72 -11.34
N PHE A 461 4.36 -1.42 -11.32
CA PHE A 461 3.73 -0.53 -10.36
C PHE A 461 2.22 -0.50 -10.60
N ASN A 462 1.46 -0.75 -9.54
CA ASN A 462 0.03 -0.47 -9.55
C ASN A 462 -0.19 1.05 -9.33
N ALA A 463 -1.42 1.53 -9.52
CA ALA A 463 -1.69 2.96 -9.36
C ALA A 463 -1.42 3.49 -7.94
N GLU A 464 -1.46 2.63 -6.90
CA GLU A 464 -1.13 3.04 -5.54
C GLU A 464 0.38 3.27 -5.38
N ALA A 465 1.22 2.45 -6.02
CA ALA A 465 2.66 2.64 -6.11
C ALA A 465 3.02 3.92 -6.89
N GLU A 466 2.44 4.11 -8.07
CA GLU A 466 2.60 5.35 -8.86
C GLU A 466 2.23 6.59 -8.02
N TYR A 467 1.05 6.58 -7.39
CA TYR A 467 0.59 7.68 -6.54
C TYR A 467 1.49 7.92 -5.33
N SER A 468 1.87 6.86 -4.60
CA SER A 468 2.72 6.97 -3.41
C SER A 468 4.12 7.47 -3.74
N SER A 469 4.67 7.08 -4.90
CA SER A 469 5.94 7.63 -5.40
C SER A 469 5.84 9.14 -5.59
N GLU A 470 4.76 9.63 -6.19
CA GLU A 470 4.51 11.08 -6.34
C GLU A 470 4.27 11.78 -4.99
N GLN A 471 3.80 11.06 -3.97
CA GLN A 471 3.67 11.59 -2.60
C GLN A 471 4.97 11.52 -1.77
N GLY A 472 6.11 11.20 -2.40
CA GLY A 472 7.43 11.22 -1.79
C GLY A 472 7.85 9.92 -1.12
N LEU A 473 7.08 8.83 -1.28
CA LEU A 473 7.50 7.52 -0.78
C LEU A 473 8.63 6.97 -1.67
N ILE A 474 9.72 6.48 -1.06
CA ILE A 474 10.83 5.90 -1.82
C ILE A 474 10.47 4.47 -2.22
N LEU A 475 10.14 4.30 -3.50
CA LEU A 475 9.78 3.03 -4.14
C LEU A 475 10.91 2.58 -5.08
N PRO A 476 11.01 1.28 -5.41
CA PRO A 476 12.05 0.72 -6.27
C PRO A 476 11.78 1.02 -7.76
N THR A 477 11.70 2.30 -8.12
CA THR A 477 11.27 2.77 -9.45
C THR A 477 12.20 2.30 -10.58
N ARG A 478 13.48 2.05 -10.27
CA ARG A 478 14.49 1.57 -11.21
C ARG A 478 14.21 0.17 -11.75
N VAL A 479 13.49 -0.65 -10.99
CA VAL A 479 13.07 -2.00 -11.39
C VAL A 479 11.60 -2.05 -11.83
N ASN A 480 10.91 -0.91 -11.95
CA ASN A 480 9.57 -0.88 -12.52
C ASN A 480 9.60 -1.38 -13.99
N HIS A 481 8.63 -2.22 -14.36
CA HIS A 481 8.54 -2.94 -15.62
C HIS A 481 9.67 -3.95 -15.89
N TRP A 482 10.37 -4.40 -14.85
CA TRP A 482 11.34 -5.48 -14.97
C TRP A 482 10.68 -6.84 -14.70
N ARG A 483 11.04 -7.85 -15.49
CA ARG A 483 10.63 -9.24 -15.24
C ARG A 483 11.62 -9.95 -14.35
N LEU A 484 11.17 -10.91 -13.55
CA LEU A 484 12.01 -11.79 -12.73
C LEU A 484 13.03 -11.02 -11.87
N VAL A 485 12.59 -9.96 -11.19
CA VAL A 485 13.41 -9.22 -10.24
C VAL A 485 13.68 -10.10 -9.04
N ASN A 486 14.96 -10.42 -8.82
CA ASN A 486 15.40 -11.28 -7.72
C ASN A 486 15.67 -10.46 -6.43
N PRO A 487 15.94 -11.10 -5.27
CA PRO A 487 16.19 -10.39 -4.02
C PRO A 487 17.36 -9.38 -4.08
N LEU A 488 18.49 -9.72 -4.71
CA LEU A 488 19.62 -8.79 -4.84
C LEU A 488 19.26 -7.58 -5.70
N GLU A 489 18.59 -7.80 -6.84
CA GLU A 489 18.12 -6.71 -7.71
C GLU A 489 17.11 -5.82 -6.97
N SER A 490 16.23 -6.41 -6.15
CA SER A 490 15.28 -5.64 -5.34
C SER A 490 15.98 -4.79 -4.28
N LEU A 491 17.11 -5.25 -3.73
CA LEU A 491 17.92 -4.47 -2.79
C LEU A 491 18.64 -3.34 -3.51
N ALA A 492 19.44 -3.66 -4.53
CA ALA A 492 20.23 -2.66 -5.28
C ALA A 492 19.36 -1.61 -5.97
N GLY A 493 18.15 -1.98 -6.40
CA GLY A 493 17.18 -1.09 -7.03
C GLY A 493 16.20 -0.41 -6.07
N ALA A 494 16.37 -0.55 -4.76
CA ALA A 494 15.41 -0.01 -3.78
C ALA A 494 15.38 1.53 -3.74
N HIS A 495 16.50 2.18 -4.05
CA HIS A 495 16.63 3.63 -4.07
C HIS A 495 16.76 4.19 -5.50
N PRO A 496 16.48 5.49 -5.72
CA PRO A 496 16.70 6.15 -7.01
C PRO A 496 18.16 6.16 -7.48
N TYR A 497 19.13 6.04 -6.57
CA TYR A 497 20.57 6.05 -6.85
C TYR A 497 21.23 4.75 -6.38
N ASP A 498 22.40 4.42 -6.93
CA ASP A 498 23.25 3.36 -6.39
C ASP A 498 23.99 3.89 -5.16
N ASP A 499 23.34 3.80 -3.99
CA ASP A 499 23.85 4.35 -2.72
C ASP A 499 23.82 3.36 -1.55
N ILE A 500 23.46 2.11 -1.82
CA ILE A 500 23.36 1.07 -0.79
C ILE A 500 24.73 0.46 -0.55
N MET A 501 25.34 0.89 0.55
CA MET A 501 26.59 0.34 1.09
C MET A 501 26.29 -0.89 1.94
N VAL A 502 27.02 -1.98 1.69
CA VAL A 502 26.83 -3.25 2.37
C VAL A 502 28.15 -3.87 2.80
N MET A 503 28.09 -4.68 3.85
CA MET A 503 29.07 -5.72 4.14
C MET A 503 28.55 -7.09 3.72
N LEU A 504 29.46 -7.96 3.29
CA LEU A 504 29.16 -9.34 2.88
C LEU A 504 29.66 -10.31 3.95
N ASP A 505 28.82 -11.27 4.31
CA ASP A 505 29.15 -12.35 5.23
C ASP A 505 29.90 -13.48 4.49
N ASP A 506 31.22 -13.52 4.68
CA ASP A 506 32.17 -14.49 4.14
C ASP A 506 31.89 -14.93 2.67
N PRO A 507 31.98 -13.98 1.70
CA PRO A 507 31.73 -14.31 0.30
C PRO A 507 32.83 -15.21 -0.27
N MET A 508 32.43 -16.18 -1.09
CA MET A 508 33.38 -16.99 -1.85
C MET A 508 33.70 -16.30 -3.18
N LEU A 509 34.98 -16.10 -3.47
CA LEU A 509 35.43 -15.64 -4.79
C LEU A 509 35.46 -16.82 -5.76
N MET A 510 34.84 -16.64 -6.92
CA MET A 510 34.86 -17.59 -8.03
C MET A 510 35.33 -16.89 -9.30
N GLU A 511 36.32 -17.46 -9.96
CA GLU A 511 36.77 -17.03 -11.28
C GLU A 511 36.09 -17.89 -12.35
N ILE A 512 35.26 -17.26 -13.20
CA ILE A 512 34.59 -17.95 -14.31
C ILE A 512 35.00 -17.26 -15.61
N GLY A 513 35.97 -17.84 -16.31
CA GLY A 513 36.63 -17.20 -17.44
C GLY A 513 37.43 -15.98 -16.98
N ASP A 514 37.29 -14.85 -17.67
CA ASP A 514 37.97 -13.59 -17.33
C ASP A 514 37.19 -12.70 -16.33
N LYS A 515 36.26 -13.27 -15.56
CA LYS A 515 35.37 -12.52 -14.66
C LYS A 515 35.39 -13.05 -13.23
N ASP A 516 35.49 -12.11 -12.30
CA ASP A 516 35.40 -12.33 -10.85
C ASP A 516 33.94 -12.28 -10.38
N TYR A 517 33.53 -13.33 -9.66
CA TYR A 517 32.24 -13.46 -9.01
C TYR A 517 32.40 -13.55 -7.49
N LEU A 518 31.63 -12.76 -6.76
CA LEU A 518 31.42 -12.95 -5.33
C LEU A 518 30.11 -13.72 -5.12
N CYS A 519 30.20 -14.86 -4.44
CA CYS A 519 29.08 -15.73 -4.13
C CYS A 519 28.74 -15.67 -2.65
N ILE A 520 27.50 -15.30 -2.32
CA ILE A 520 27.02 -15.15 -0.94
C ILE A 520 25.95 -16.18 -0.58
N LYS A 521 25.84 -16.49 0.72
CA LYS A 521 24.81 -17.39 1.27
C LYS A 521 23.66 -16.66 1.98
N ARG A 522 23.89 -15.41 2.36
CA ARG A 522 22.96 -14.56 3.13
C ARG A 522 22.73 -13.24 2.42
N GLU A 523 21.67 -12.54 2.81
CA GLU A 523 21.41 -11.20 2.30
C GLU A 523 22.54 -10.23 2.74
N PRO A 524 23.04 -9.34 1.85
CA PRO A 524 24.01 -8.32 2.23
C PRO A 524 23.51 -7.44 3.38
N ILE A 525 24.39 -7.11 4.33
CA ILE A 525 24.03 -6.32 5.50
C ILE A 525 24.31 -4.85 5.20
N GLN A 526 23.29 -4.01 5.23
CA GLN A 526 23.44 -2.57 4.99
C GLN A 526 24.21 -1.89 6.14
N ILE A 527 25.20 -1.08 5.78
CA ILE A 527 26.10 -0.39 6.72
C ILE A 527 26.18 1.11 6.42
N THR A 528 26.75 1.87 7.35
CA THR A 528 27.08 3.29 7.17
C THR A 528 28.52 3.48 7.59
N GLY A 529 29.34 4.00 6.68
CA GLY A 529 30.79 4.06 6.84
C GLY A 529 31.48 2.78 6.40
N LEU A 530 32.80 2.82 6.30
CA LEU A 530 33.67 1.67 5.99
C LEU A 530 34.54 1.30 7.19
N TYR A 531 34.85 2.29 8.03
CA TYR A 531 35.74 2.15 9.17
C TYR A 531 35.09 2.73 10.42
N TYR A 532 35.58 2.30 11.57
CA TYR A 532 35.22 2.86 12.86
C TYR A 532 36.43 3.04 13.77
N ALA A 533 36.30 3.97 14.72
CA ALA A 533 37.24 4.18 15.81
C ALA A 533 36.47 4.36 17.13
N LEU A 534 37.15 4.20 18.26
CA LEU A 534 36.60 4.45 19.59
C LEU A 534 37.22 5.72 20.16
N VAL A 535 36.40 6.75 20.39
CA VAL A 535 36.87 8.08 20.76
C VAL A 535 36.08 8.71 21.89
N GLN A 536 36.67 9.70 22.53
CA GLN A 536 35.97 10.68 23.36
C GLN A 536 36.03 12.05 22.66
N PHE A 537 34.90 12.75 22.60
CA PHE A 537 34.84 14.12 22.08
C PHE A 537 35.39 15.09 23.14
N ILE A 538 36.34 15.94 22.76
CA ILE A 538 36.96 16.91 23.67
C ILE A 538 36.26 18.25 23.57
N GLU A 539 36.22 18.82 22.37
CA GLU A 539 35.61 20.13 22.12
C GLU A 539 35.22 20.30 20.64
N PRO A 540 34.14 21.06 20.35
CA PRO A 540 33.87 21.54 19.00
C PRO A 540 34.86 22.65 18.62
N ILE A 541 35.47 22.54 17.45
CA ILE A 541 36.39 23.55 16.91
C ILE A 541 35.66 24.55 16.00
N GLY A 542 34.45 24.22 15.56
CA GLY A 542 33.65 24.99 14.60
C GLY A 542 33.71 24.40 13.19
N ASN A 543 32.84 24.89 12.29
CA ASN A 543 32.68 24.37 10.92
C ASN A 543 32.55 22.83 10.87
N ASP A 544 31.71 22.28 11.75
CA ASP A 544 31.48 20.83 11.87
C ASP A 544 32.76 20.01 12.16
N LEU A 545 33.76 20.60 12.82
CA LEU A 545 34.98 19.91 13.28
C LEU A 545 34.98 19.71 14.79
N PHE A 546 35.46 18.55 15.19
CA PHE A 546 35.63 18.17 16.58
C PHE A 546 37.04 17.66 16.82
N ARG A 547 37.64 18.09 17.92
CA ARG A 547 38.84 17.46 18.47
C ARG A 547 38.41 16.25 19.27
N VAL A 548 39.00 15.11 18.97
CA VAL A 548 38.75 13.84 19.65
C VAL A 548 40.04 13.24 20.15
N ILE A 549 39.93 12.40 21.17
CA ILE A 549 41.03 11.55 21.65
C ILE A 549 40.63 10.09 21.47
N HIS A 550 41.54 9.30 20.91
CA HIS A 550 41.34 7.89 20.66
C HIS A 550 41.53 7.07 21.92
N TYR A 551 40.82 5.94 22.01
CA TYR A 551 41.02 4.96 23.06
C TYR A 551 42.39 4.29 22.90
N ASN A 552 43.13 4.22 23.98
CA ASN A 552 44.42 3.55 24.03
C ASN A 552 44.24 2.16 24.64
N ARG A 553 44.52 1.13 23.83
CA ARG A 553 44.37 -0.28 24.22
C ARG A 553 45.30 -0.67 25.38
N ASP A 554 46.49 -0.07 25.46
CA ASP A 554 47.50 -0.43 26.47
C ASP A 554 47.16 0.16 27.84
N SER A 555 46.80 1.45 27.89
CA SER A 555 46.40 2.14 29.13
C SER A 555 44.96 1.83 29.55
N LYS A 556 44.13 1.39 28.60
CA LYS A 556 42.67 1.22 28.70
C LYS A 556 41.91 2.53 28.98
N GLN A 557 42.49 3.67 28.61
CA GLN A 557 41.94 5.01 28.82
C GLN A 557 41.83 5.78 27.49
N PHE A 558 41.14 6.93 27.54
CA PHE A 558 41.10 7.91 26.45
C PHE A 558 42.32 8.84 26.53
N ASP A 559 43.51 8.29 26.36
CA ASP A 559 44.80 9.01 26.36
C ASP A 559 45.66 8.67 25.12
N GLY A 560 45.02 8.17 24.06
CA GLY A 560 45.66 7.81 22.79
C GLY A 560 45.95 9.02 21.89
N ALA A 561 46.05 8.76 20.59
CA ALA A 561 46.25 9.82 19.61
C ALA A 561 45.08 10.82 19.63
N GLU A 562 45.39 12.11 19.48
CA GLU A 562 44.39 13.14 19.25
C GLU A 562 44.25 13.43 17.76
N GLU A 563 43.01 13.68 17.33
CA GLU A 563 42.70 13.95 15.93
C GLU A 563 41.56 14.98 15.79
N PHE A 564 41.52 15.66 14.64
CA PHE A 564 40.36 16.44 14.22
C PHE A 564 39.50 15.66 13.24
N VAL A 565 38.31 15.25 13.68
CA VAL A 565 37.32 14.59 12.85
C VAL A 565 36.26 15.58 12.37
N SER A 566 35.65 15.30 11.23
CA SER A 566 34.52 16.07 10.72
C SER A 566 33.20 15.38 11.10
N MET A 567 32.27 16.15 11.63
CA MET A 567 30.88 15.74 11.88
C MET A 567 29.93 16.70 11.16
N PRO A 568 29.75 16.59 9.83
CA PRO A 568 28.88 17.49 9.08
C PRO A 568 27.50 17.59 9.71
N SER A 569 26.97 18.81 9.80
CA SER A 569 25.61 19.05 10.26
C SER A 569 24.61 18.37 9.33
N VAL A 570 23.65 17.65 9.90
CA VAL A 570 22.67 16.86 9.13
C VAL A 570 21.56 17.72 8.55
N VAL A 571 21.02 17.28 7.43
CA VAL A 571 19.89 17.95 6.78
C VAL A 571 18.61 17.67 7.55
N ALA A 572 17.84 18.71 7.85
CA ALA A 572 16.56 18.57 8.51
C ALA A 572 15.51 17.93 7.57
N ASN A 573 14.67 17.08 8.14
CA ASN A 573 13.57 16.42 7.45
C ASN A 573 12.51 17.44 6.96
N VAL A 574 11.47 16.98 6.26
CA VAL A 574 10.39 17.84 5.73
C VAL A 574 9.62 18.60 6.81
N ASP A 575 9.61 18.09 8.05
CA ASP A 575 9.00 18.74 9.21
C ASP A 575 9.98 19.66 9.98
N GLY A 576 11.21 19.85 9.48
CA GLY A 576 12.22 20.72 10.10
C GLY A 576 12.91 20.12 11.33
N VAL A 577 12.80 18.81 11.56
CA VAL A 577 13.53 18.07 12.59
C VAL A 577 14.85 17.56 12.01
N GLN A 578 15.96 17.83 12.70
CA GLN A 578 17.25 17.20 12.36
C GLN A 578 17.27 15.79 12.94
N PRO A 579 17.55 14.74 12.13
CA PRO A 579 17.61 13.35 12.60
C PRO A 579 18.68 13.09 13.67
N PHE A 580 19.64 14.00 13.81
CA PHE A 580 20.67 14.00 14.82
C PHE A 580 21.17 15.43 15.08
N THR A 581 21.67 15.73 16.28
CA THR A 581 22.37 17.00 16.56
C THR A 581 23.75 16.73 17.12
N ASN A 582 24.74 17.50 16.64
CA ASN A 582 26.10 17.47 17.17
C ASN A 582 26.26 18.38 18.40
N GLN A 583 25.28 19.24 18.67
CA GLN A 583 25.34 20.23 19.75
C GLN A 583 25.50 19.53 21.12
N ASP A 584 26.48 19.97 21.90
CA ASP A 584 26.76 19.47 23.26
C ASP A 584 27.11 17.97 23.33
N ILE A 585 27.58 17.35 22.23
CA ILE A 585 27.97 15.93 22.23
C ILE A 585 29.19 15.66 23.12
N ASP A 586 30.13 16.61 23.20
CA ASP A 586 31.29 16.62 24.10
C ASP A 586 30.87 16.65 25.58
N SER A 587 29.74 17.31 25.87
CA SER A 587 29.15 17.42 27.20
C SER A 587 28.09 16.35 27.49
N SER A 588 27.88 15.41 26.55
CA SER A 588 26.92 14.31 26.72
C SER A 588 27.31 13.43 27.92
N PRO A 589 26.35 12.99 28.75
CA PRO A 589 26.65 12.14 29.91
C PRO A 589 27.29 10.80 29.52
N ILE A 590 27.14 10.38 28.25
CA ILE A 590 27.69 9.13 27.73
C ILE A 590 29.15 9.30 27.26
N ASN A 591 29.59 10.53 26.96
CA ASN A 591 30.88 10.81 26.33
C ASN A 591 32.08 10.31 27.16
N GLN A 592 31.96 10.29 28.50
CA GLN A 592 32.99 9.75 29.40
C GLN A 592 33.29 8.26 29.16
N THR A 593 32.30 7.50 28.65
CA THR A 593 32.48 6.08 28.33
C THR A 593 32.98 5.86 26.90
N GLY A 594 32.96 6.92 26.08
CA GLY A 594 33.36 6.93 24.68
C GLY A 594 32.28 6.53 23.69
N TRP A 595 32.55 6.90 22.44
CA TRP A 595 31.71 6.68 21.28
C TRP A 595 32.48 5.89 20.23
N TYR A 596 31.88 4.82 19.72
CA TYR A 596 32.27 4.31 18.43
C TYR A 596 31.79 5.29 17.36
N ILE A 597 32.71 5.81 16.56
CA ILE A 597 32.42 6.66 15.40
C ILE A 597 32.62 5.85 14.13
N TYR A 598 31.63 5.81 13.24
CA TYR A 598 31.67 5.08 11.96
C TYR A 598 31.69 6.08 10.80
N GLY A 599 32.50 5.82 9.78
CA GLY A 599 32.73 6.77 8.71
C GLY A 599 33.80 6.34 7.73
N ALA A 600 34.36 7.33 7.04
CA ALA A 600 35.44 7.19 6.07
C ALA A 600 36.16 8.54 5.89
N GLN A 601 37.37 8.52 5.35
CA GLN A 601 38.10 9.74 5.00
C GLN A 601 37.47 10.40 3.78
N ASN A 602 37.39 11.73 3.75
CA ASN A 602 37.11 12.48 2.53
C ASN A 602 38.38 12.69 1.68
N GLU A 603 38.27 13.40 0.55
CA GLU A 603 39.43 13.72 -0.31
C GLU A 603 40.57 14.45 0.42
N SER A 604 40.24 15.24 1.45
CA SER A 604 41.22 15.93 2.30
C SER A 604 41.83 15.04 3.40
N LYS A 605 41.62 13.71 3.32
CA LYS A 605 42.05 12.70 4.31
C LYS A 605 41.50 12.90 5.72
N ARG A 606 40.44 13.68 5.87
CA ARG A 606 39.78 13.89 7.17
C ARG A 606 38.70 12.84 7.37
N PHE A 607 38.71 12.18 8.52
CA PHE A 607 37.65 11.24 8.86
C PHE A 607 36.31 11.95 9.06
N VAL A 608 35.29 11.54 8.31
CA VAL A 608 33.94 12.09 8.38
C VAL A 608 33.04 11.10 9.10
N VAL A 609 32.59 11.49 10.29
CA VAL A 609 31.71 10.68 11.13
C VAL A 609 30.31 10.69 10.54
N ARG A 610 29.83 9.52 10.14
CA ARG A 610 28.51 9.31 9.54
C ARG A 610 27.51 8.67 10.50
N SER A 611 28.03 7.86 11.42
CA SER A 611 27.23 7.12 12.38
C SER A 611 27.97 7.03 13.71
N ILE A 612 27.23 6.90 14.82
CA ILE A 612 27.82 6.76 16.15
C ILE A 612 27.14 5.67 16.98
N ALA A 613 27.86 5.14 17.97
CA ALA A 613 27.30 4.25 18.95
C ALA A 613 27.96 4.40 20.33
N PRO A 614 27.19 4.38 21.44
CA PRO A 614 27.74 4.52 22.77
C PRO A 614 28.43 3.23 23.22
N ARG A 615 29.72 3.31 23.60
CA ARG A 615 30.52 2.12 23.94
C ARG A 615 29.90 1.30 25.08
N ALA A 616 29.51 1.98 26.16
CA ALA A 616 28.97 1.35 27.36
C ALA A 616 27.70 0.52 27.11
N LEU A 617 26.90 0.87 26.09
CA LEU A 617 25.67 0.14 25.78
C LEU A 617 25.93 -1.29 25.30
N PHE A 618 27.06 -1.53 24.62
CA PHE A 618 27.37 -2.83 24.02
C PHE A 618 28.27 -3.71 24.89
N GLN A 619 28.81 -3.16 25.99
CA GLN A 619 29.61 -3.94 26.92
C GLN A 619 28.74 -5.00 27.58
N LEU A 620 29.31 -6.18 27.78
CA LEU A 620 28.65 -7.31 28.45
C LEU A 620 28.64 -7.13 29.98
N LYS A 621 28.21 -5.95 30.42
CA LYS A 621 28.16 -5.54 31.82
C LYS A 621 26.86 -4.77 32.09
N PRO A 622 25.82 -5.41 32.67
CA PRO A 622 24.53 -4.75 32.83
C PRO A 622 24.62 -3.76 33.99
N GLU A 623 23.98 -2.60 33.86
CA GLU A 623 23.89 -1.62 34.95
C GLU A 623 22.99 -2.12 36.07
N HIS A 624 21.92 -2.83 35.70
CA HIS A 624 20.93 -3.37 36.63
C HIS A 624 20.71 -4.86 36.40
N LYS A 625 20.46 -5.60 37.49
CA LYS A 625 19.93 -6.97 37.44
C LYS A 625 18.53 -6.96 38.04
N ILE A 626 17.53 -7.30 37.23
CA ILE A 626 16.13 -7.40 37.65
C ILE A 626 15.77 -8.87 37.70
N ILE A 627 15.66 -9.39 38.92
CA ILE A 627 15.42 -10.81 39.19
C ILE A 627 14.06 -10.96 39.84
N GLY A 628 13.29 -11.93 39.37
CA GLY A 628 11.96 -12.25 39.89
C GLY A 628 10.85 -11.91 38.92
N LYS A 629 9.82 -12.76 38.88
CA LYS A 629 8.73 -12.66 37.91
C LYS A 629 7.94 -11.35 38.02
N SER A 630 7.71 -10.85 39.24
CA SER A 630 6.91 -9.64 39.47
C SER A 630 7.68 -8.38 39.11
N GLU A 631 8.96 -8.35 39.47
CA GLU A 631 9.94 -7.29 39.27
C GLU A 631 10.22 -7.13 37.77
N VAL A 632 10.50 -8.23 37.07
CA VAL A 632 10.71 -8.21 35.62
C VAL A 632 9.44 -7.74 34.89
N LYS A 633 8.25 -8.19 35.32
CA LYS A 633 7.00 -7.72 34.71
C LYS A 633 6.78 -6.23 34.95
N HIS A 634 7.08 -5.73 36.14
CA HIS A 634 7.01 -4.29 36.45
C HIS A 634 7.96 -3.48 35.55
N TYR A 635 9.18 -3.96 35.39
CA TYR A 635 10.20 -3.31 34.57
C TYR A 635 9.77 -3.22 33.09
N ILE A 636 9.36 -4.34 32.49
CA ILE A 636 8.93 -4.40 31.08
C ILE A 636 7.70 -3.52 30.84
N LYS A 637 6.69 -3.62 31.70
CA LYS A 637 5.40 -2.93 31.48
C LYS A 637 5.42 -1.45 31.81
N LYS A 638 6.29 -1.02 32.73
CA LYS A 638 6.28 0.35 33.25
C LYS A 638 7.65 1.00 33.18
N GLU A 639 8.59 0.55 33.98
CA GLU A 639 9.86 1.25 34.27
C GLU A 639 10.70 1.52 33.01
N SER A 640 10.76 0.53 32.10
CA SER A 640 11.48 0.62 30.82
C SER A 640 10.95 1.67 29.84
N TRP A 641 9.83 2.34 30.14
CA TRP A 641 9.32 3.44 29.34
C TRP A 641 8.85 4.63 30.19
N ASP A 642 9.19 4.66 31.48
CA ASP A 642 8.78 5.71 32.39
C ASP A 642 9.73 6.92 32.33
N ASN A 643 9.22 8.10 32.70
CA ASN A 643 9.98 9.35 32.84
C ASN A 643 10.91 9.68 31.65
N LEU A 644 10.50 9.38 30.41
CA LEU A 644 11.36 9.48 29.24
C LEU A 644 11.99 10.86 29.05
N ALA A 645 11.28 11.95 29.33
CA ALA A 645 11.84 13.30 29.24
C ALA A 645 13.06 13.51 30.15
N LEU A 646 13.06 12.95 31.37
CA LEU A 646 14.18 13.01 32.33
C LEU A 646 15.35 12.09 31.95
N GLN A 647 15.06 11.08 31.12
CA GLN A 647 16.04 10.11 30.65
C GLN A 647 16.67 10.51 29.30
N LYS A 648 16.32 11.68 28.77
CA LYS A 648 16.83 12.13 27.48
C LYS A 648 18.34 12.29 27.49
N GLY A 649 19.00 11.89 26.40
CA GLY A 649 20.46 11.91 26.26
C GLY A 649 21.18 10.79 27.02
N LYS A 650 20.44 9.88 27.69
CA LYS A 650 21.01 8.77 28.48
C LYS A 650 20.78 7.43 27.80
N ILE A 651 21.57 6.46 28.23
CA ILE A 651 21.40 5.04 27.96
C ILE A 651 21.05 4.30 29.26
N SER A 652 20.54 3.08 29.14
CA SER A 652 20.49 2.16 30.27
C SER A 652 20.61 0.71 29.82
N SER A 653 21.15 -0.15 30.68
CA SER A 653 21.20 -1.60 30.43
C SER A 653 20.74 -2.44 31.62
N ALA A 654 19.86 -3.43 31.38
CA ALA A 654 19.31 -4.27 32.44
C ALA A 654 19.25 -5.75 32.03
N LEU A 655 19.78 -6.62 32.89
CA LEU A 655 19.62 -8.07 32.76
C LEU A 655 18.34 -8.50 33.48
N LEU A 656 17.46 -9.20 32.78
CA LEU A 656 16.18 -9.69 33.25
C LEU A 656 16.21 -11.22 33.39
N CYS A 657 15.76 -11.71 34.53
CA CYS A 657 15.58 -13.13 34.76
C CYS A 657 14.45 -13.42 35.77
N TYR A 658 13.72 -14.52 35.59
CA TYR A 658 12.67 -14.92 36.55
C TYR A 658 13.22 -15.66 37.78
N ASP A 659 14.36 -16.34 37.64
CA ASP A 659 14.99 -17.13 38.68
C ASP A 659 16.51 -16.99 38.54
N ASP A 660 17.19 -16.59 39.61
CA ASP A 660 18.65 -16.38 39.62
C ASP A 660 19.42 -17.67 39.26
N SER A 661 18.84 -18.86 39.47
CA SER A 661 19.44 -20.11 39.02
C SER A 661 19.54 -20.26 37.49
N ASN A 662 18.69 -19.56 36.73
CA ASN A 662 18.81 -19.50 35.27
C ASN A 662 19.94 -18.56 34.81
N ILE A 663 20.44 -17.71 35.72
CA ILE A 663 21.73 -17.06 35.55
C ILE A 663 22.76 -18.12 35.94
N GLN A 664 23.14 -18.96 34.98
CA GLN A 664 24.23 -19.92 35.19
C GLN A 664 25.42 -19.17 35.80
N SER A 665 26.08 -19.74 36.81
CA SER A 665 27.28 -19.16 37.44
C SER A 665 28.39 -18.85 36.41
N GLU A 666 28.30 -19.45 35.22
CA GLU A 666 29.09 -19.22 34.02
C GLU A 666 28.41 -18.35 32.94
N GLN A 667 27.57 -17.35 33.27
CA GLN A 667 27.18 -16.28 32.31
C GLN A 667 28.38 -15.39 31.90
N THR A 668 29.48 -16.00 31.46
CA THR A 668 30.47 -15.37 30.61
C THR A 668 29.98 -15.62 29.20
N TRP A 669 29.29 -14.64 28.63
CA TRP A 669 29.05 -14.61 27.19
C TRP A 669 30.35 -14.96 26.46
N ARG A 670 30.30 -15.92 25.54
CA ARG A 670 31.47 -16.36 24.78
C ARG A 670 31.44 -15.72 23.39
N GLU A 671 32.62 -15.50 22.85
CA GLU A 671 32.77 -15.05 21.47
C GLU A 671 32.05 -16.01 20.51
N GLY A 672 31.22 -15.46 19.62
CA GLY A 672 30.37 -16.22 18.69
C GLY A 672 28.98 -16.59 19.23
N GLU A 673 28.70 -16.41 20.53
CA GLU A 673 27.34 -16.62 21.04
C GLU A 673 26.36 -15.58 20.49
N ARG A 674 25.11 -16.01 20.28
CA ARG A 674 24.06 -15.20 19.65
C ARG A 674 22.87 -15.02 20.58
N ALA A 675 22.20 -13.88 20.44
CA ALA A 675 20.93 -13.57 21.09
C ALA A 675 19.89 -13.16 20.05
N LEU A 676 18.64 -13.53 20.27
CA LEU A 676 17.52 -12.97 19.50
C LEU A 676 17.28 -11.53 19.94
N LEU A 677 17.33 -10.58 19.01
CA LEU A 677 16.95 -9.19 19.29
C LEU A 677 15.45 -8.98 19.06
N LEU A 678 14.78 -8.38 20.03
CA LEU A 678 13.47 -7.74 19.90
C LEU A 678 13.66 -6.22 19.92
N HIS A 679 13.42 -5.56 18.79
CA HIS A 679 13.53 -4.12 18.68
C HIS A 679 12.18 -3.43 18.88
N ASN A 680 12.17 -2.30 19.59
CA ASN A 680 11.02 -1.40 19.68
C ASN A 680 11.46 0.05 19.85
N TYR A 681 10.81 0.99 19.16
CA TYR A 681 11.03 2.42 19.35
C TYR A 681 9.73 3.21 19.58
N GLY A 682 9.88 4.37 20.22
CA GLY A 682 8.81 5.34 20.44
C GLY A 682 8.84 6.55 19.50
N GLY A 683 8.01 7.54 19.81
CA GLY A 683 7.72 8.69 18.97
C GLY A 683 8.58 9.93 19.25
N ILE A 684 8.42 10.92 18.38
CA ILE A 684 9.03 12.25 18.49
C ILE A 684 7.98 13.26 18.94
N GLY A 685 8.11 13.75 20.17
CA GLY A 685 7.28 14.77 20.81
C GLY A 685 7.98 16.13 20.88
N GLY A 686 7.56 16.98 21.83
CA GLY A 686 8.13 18.32 22.05
C GLY A 686 7.59 19.40 21.11
N ARG A 687 8.32 20.50 20.95
CA ARG A 687 7.92 21.62 20.05
C ARG A 687 7.82 21.19 18.59
N LYS A 688 8.61 20.21 18.18
CA LYS A 688 8.59 19.61 16.83
C LYS A 688 7.99 18.20 16.82
N THR A 689 6.86 18.04 17.51
CA THR A 689 6.13 16.76 17.57
C THR A 689 5.74 16.27 16.16
N GLU A 690 6.06 15.01 15.87
CA GLU A 690 5.69 14.36 14.61
C GLU A 690 4.17 14.15 14.50
N ALA A 691 3.63 14.12 13.27
CA ALA A 691 2.19 14.00 13.06
C ALA A 691 1.56 12.78 13.75
N ALA A 692 2.26 11.63 13.75
CA ALA A 692 1.81 10.39 14.38
C ALA A 692 1.74 10.47 15.92
N ALA A 693 2.51 11.36 16.54
CA ALA A 693 2.57 11.53 18.00
C ALA A 693 1.68 12.68 18.53
N LYS A 694 0.96 13.41 17.65
CA LYS A 694 0.01 14.46 18.05
C LYS A 694 -1.29 13.91 18.65
N GLY A 695 -1.61 12.66 18.35
CA GLY A 695 -2.77 11.96 18.92
C GLY A 695 -2.48 11.45 20.34
N PRO A 696 -3.50 10.96 21.06
CA PRO A 696 -3.32 10.42 22.41
C PRO A 696 -2.57 9.08 22.44
N VAL A 697 -2.34 8.47 21.27
CA VAL A 697 -1.76 7.12 21.14
C VAL A 697 -0.67 7.14 20.08
N TYR A 698 0.49 6.59 20.43
CA TYR A 698 1.58 6.32 19.50
C TYR A 698 1.88 4.81 19.50
N PHE A 699 1.91 4.17 18.33
CA PHE A 699 2.02 2.70 18.25
C PHE A 699 3.44 2.15 18.35
N GLY A 700 4.45 2.92 17.90
CA GLY A 700 5.82 2.43 17.79
C GLY A 700 6.09 1.59 16.55
N HIS A 701 7.21 0.90 16.58
CA HIS A 701 7.66 -0.02 15.54
C HIS A 701 8.26 -1.27 16.18
N PHE A 702 8.20 -2.40 15.49
CA PHE A 702 8.71 -3.68 15.97
C PHE A 702 9.50 -4.37 14.87
N ALA A 703 10.65 -4.91 15.24
CA ALA A 703 11.46 -5.75 14.35
C ALA A 703 12.20 -6.80 15.17
N TYR A 704 12.66 -7.84 14.48
CA TYR A 704 13.61 -8.79 15.02
C TYR A 704 15.03 -8.45 14.55
N GLY A 705 16.02 -9.07 15.19
CA GLY A 705 17.41 -9.01 14.79
C GLY A 705 18.22 -10.08 15.48
N VAL A 706 19.54 -9.92 15.42
CA VAL A 706 20.52 -10.76 16.11
C VAL A 706 21.52 -9.85 16.79
N ALA A 707 21.86 -10.18 18.02
CA ALA A 707 23.09 -9.70 18.63
C ALA A 707 24.10 -10.85 18.70
N THR A 708 25.31 -10.62 18.22
CA THR A 708 26.42 -11.58 18.29
C THR A 708 27.48 -11.05 19.23
N VAL A 709 28.03 -11.92 20.06
CA VAL A 709 29.15 -11.54 20.94
C VAL A 709 30.44 -11.60 20.14
N VAL A 710 31.11 -10.47 20.01
CA VAL A 710 32.37 -10.32 19.26
C VAL A 710 33.45 -9.76 20.16
N ARG A 711 34.71 -10.10 19.86
CA ARG A 711 35.88 -9.47 20.48
C ARG A 711 36.24 -8.21 19.73
N GLU A 712 36.16 -7.08 20.43
CA GLU A 712 36.45 -5.76 19.87
C GLU A 712 37.96 -5.55 19.69
N PRO A 713 38.49 -5.35 18.46
CA PRO A 713 39.93 -5.21 18.25
C PRO A 713 40.58 -3.98 18.91
N LEU A 714 39.83 -2.87 19.08
CA LEU A 714 40.35 -1.64 19.69
C LEU A 714 40.49 -1.74 21.21
N THR A 715 39.66 -2.54 21.88
CA THR A 715 39.62 -2.63 23.35
C THR A 715 40.03 -4.00 23.89
N ASP A 716 40.00 -5.04 23.07
CA ASP A 716 40.12 -6.46 23.44
C ASP A 716 39.00 -6.96 24.39
N GLU A 717 37.88 -6.25 24.43
CA GLU A 717 36.71 -6.59 25.24
C GLU A 717 35.68 -7.36 24.40
N LEU A 718 34.93 -8.25 25.04
CA LEU A 718 33.73 -8.81 24.42
C LEU A 718 32.59 -7.77 24.45
N ARG A 719 31.89 -7.62 23.32
CA ARG A 719 30.73 -6.74 23.18
C ARG A 719 29.64 -7.36 22.31
N PHE A 720 28.43 -6.83 22.39
CA PHE A 720 27.38 -7.11 21.41
C PHE A 720 27.63 -6.35 20.11
N ASP A 721 27.65 -7.09 19.00
CA ASP A 721 27.47 -6.57 17.65
C ASP A 721 26.02 -6.81 17.21
N ILE A 722 25.33 -5.78 16.74
CA ILE A 722 23.87 -5.80 16.59
C ILE A 722 23.46 -5.58 15.13
N VAL A 723 22.70 -6.54 14.61
CA VAL A 723 22.12 -6.54 13.27
C VAL A 723 20.60 -6.67 13.36
N TYR A 724 19.89 -5.81 12.63
CA TYR A 724 18.44 -5.74 12.57
C TYR A 724 17.94 -6.39 11.28
N HIS A 725 16.86 -7.16 11.36
CA HIS A 725 16.12 -7.67 10.20
C HIS A 725 14.80 -6.89 10.10
N GLN A 726 14.84 -5.81 9.34
CA GLN A 726 13.75 -4.86 9.24
C GLN A 726 12.75 -5.29 8.16
N ILE A 727 11.58 -5.74 8.60
CA ILE A 727 10.40 -5.86 7.74
C ILE A 727 9.71 -4.49 7.76
N TYR A 728 10.18 -3.58 6.91
CA TYR A 728 9.80 -2.17 6.97
C TYR A 728 9.12 -1.75 5.67
N THR A 729 7.92 -1.18 5.78
CA THR A 729 7.24 -0.62 4.60
C THR A 729 8.05 0.54 4.03
N GLN A 730 7.89 0.79 2.73
CA GLN A 730 8.50 1.94 2.09
C GLN A 730 8.11 3.22 2.83
N ASN A 731 9.09 4.11 2.98
CA ASN A 731 8.99 5.34 3.76
C ASN A 731 9.63 6.48 2.96
N ILE A 732 9.50 7.69 3.49
CA ILE A 732 10.05 8.89 2.85
C ILE A 732 11.52 9.12 3.19
N ASP A 733 12.07 8.40 4.18
CA ASP A 733 13.44 8.58 4.71
C ASP A 733 14.50 7.80 3.92
N GLY A 734 14.11 6.75 3.19
CA GLY A 734 15.04 5.87 2.47
C GLY A 734 15.64 4.76 3.35
N LEU A 735 14.89 4.30 4.36
CA LEU A 735 15.19 3.03 5.02
C LEU A 735 14.54 1.88 4.25
N THR A 736 15.34 0.90 3.86
CA THR A 736 14.91 -0.22 3.02
C THR A 736 14.75 -1.50 3.85
N ALA A 737 13.67 -2.26 3.60
CA ALA A 737 13.50 -3.57 4.20
C ALA A 737 14.68 -4.51 3.87
N GLY A 738 15.17 -5.23 4.88
CA GLY A 738 16.32 -6.11 4.75
C GLY A 738 17.13 -6.18 6.04
N THR A 739 18.37 -6.59 5.91
CA THR A 739 19.32 -6.72 7.01
C THR A 739 20.16 -5.44 7.15
N LEU A 740 20.18 -4.83 8.33
CA LEU A 740 20.87 -3.56 8.60
C LEU A 740 21.69 -3.65 9.89
N HIS A 741 22.96 -3.27 9.84
CA HIS A 741 23.79 -3.14 11.03
C HIS A 741 23.37 -1.91 11.87
N TRP A 742 23.70 -1.90 13.17
CA TRP A 742 23.50 -0.73 14.04
C TRP A 742 23.92 0.58 13.38
N SER A 743 25.09 0.58 12.72
CA SER A 743 25.65 1.77 12.09
C SER A 743 24.68 2.42 11.10
N ARG A 744 23.83 1.63 10.43
CA ARG A 744 22.85 2.11 9.44
C ARG A 744 21.49 2.39 10.06
N PHE A 745 20.97 1.49 10.89
CA PHE A 745 19.58 1.57 11.34
C PHE A 745 19.37 2.51 12.53
N LEU A 746 20.25 2.46 13.54
CA LEU A 746 20.14 3.32 14.72
C LEU A 746 21.17 4.44 14.73
N GLY A 747 22.44 4.09 14.50
CA GLY A 747 23.57 5.01 14.68
C GLY A 747 23.75 6.06 13.59
N ASP A 748 23.21 5.85 12.38
CA ASP A 748 23.36 6.79 11.26
C ASP A 748 22.78 8.15 11.64
N ARG A 749 23.59 9.21 11.54
CA ARG A 749 23.18 10.55 11.99
C ARG A 749 22.12 11.16 11.07
N GLN A 750 22.06 10.76 9.79
CA GLN A 750 21.11 11.31 8.81
C GLN A 750 19.88 10.41 8.64
N TYR A 751 20.07 9.09 8.61
CA TYR A 751 19.03 8.12 8.27
C TYR A 751 18.61 7.24 9.45
N GLY A 752 19.34 7.25 10.56
CA GLY A 752 19.11 6.42 11.73
C GLY A 752 18.20 7.08 12.78
N TRP A 753 17.81 6.29 13.79
CA TRP A 753 16.80 6.70 14.77
C TRP A 753 17.31 7.11 16.15
N ALA A 754 18.55 6.78 16.52
CA ALA A 754 19.03 6.90 17.91
C ALA A 754 19.04 8.35 18.43
N GLY A 755 19.22 9.34 17.55
CA GLY A 755 19.25 10.77 17.91
C GLY A 755 17.88 11.38 18.18
N ILE A 756 16.80 10.79 17.66
CA ILE A 756 15.47 11.40 17.66
C ILE A 756 14.37 10.55 18.30
N ARG A 757 14.59 9.23 18.46
CA ARG A 757 13.59 8.33 19.05
C ARG A 757 14.10 7.67 20.34
N PRO A 758 13.23 7.42 21.33
CA PRO A 758 13.52 6.47 22.40
C PRO A 758 13.46 5.03 21.86
N VAL A 759 14.44 4.19 22.21
CA VAL A 759 14.55 2.80 21.76
C VAL A 759 14.71 1.86 22.95
N CYS A 760 14.13 0.67 22.82
CA CYS A 760 14.29 -0.46 23.73
C CYS A 760 14.57 -1.72 22.91
N ASP A 761 15.82 -2.15 22.91
CA ASP A 761 16.30 -3.36 22.26
C ASP A 761 16.48 -4.45 23.32
N THR A 762 15.82 -5.60 23.15
CA THR A 762 15.91 -6.71 24.12
C THR A 762 16.58 -7.93 23.49
N LEU A 763 17.70 -8.36 24.08
CA LEU A 763 18.51 -9.48 23.62
C LEU A 763 18.16 -10.72 24.43
N ILE A 764 17.53 -11.71 23.82
CA ILE A 764 17.10 -12.95 24.50
C ILE A 764 18.12 -14.04 24.25
N LYS A 765 18.70 -14.58 25.32
CA LYS A 765 19.50 -15.80 25.31
C LYS A 765 18.62 -16.97 25.74
N PHE A 766 18.41 -17.92 24.85
CA PHE A 766 17.61 -19.11 25.11
C PHE A 766 18.14 -20.26 24.26
N GLU A 767 18.97 -21.11 24.85
CA GLU A 767 19.73 -22.15 24.14
C GLU A 767 18.88 -23.00 23.18
N PRO A 768 17.65 -23.45 23.53
CA PRO A 768 16.78 -24.17 22.60
C PRO A 768 16.48 -23.45 21.28
N PHE A 769 16.59 -22.12 21.26
CA PHE A 769 16.31 -21.28 20.09
C PHE A 769 17.58 -20.63 19.50
N THR A 770 18.50 -20.14 20.33
CA THR A 770 19.72 -19.43 19.91
C THR A 770 20.89 -20.37 19.60
N GLY A 771 20.83 -21.62 20.07
CA GLY A 771 21.83 -22.65 19.85
C GLY A 771 21.66 -23.41 18.53
N TYR A 772 22.16 -24.64 18.53
CA TYR A 772 22.22 -25.53 17.38
C TYR A 772 21.75 -26.95 17.73
N PHE A 773 21.20 -27.64 16.74
CA PHE A 773 20.86 -29.06 16.78
C PHE A 773 21.69 -29.78 15.72
N GLU A 774 22.41 -30.83 16.09
CA GLU A 774 23.25 -31.60 15.17
C GLU A 774 22.65 -32.99 14.99
N THR A 775 22.26 -33.36 13.77
CA THR A 775 21.72 -34.72 13.52
C THR A 775 22.83 -35.78 13.57
N THR A 776 22.44 -37.05 13.70
CA THR A 776 23.37 -38.20 13.63
C THR A 776 24.19 -38.25 12.33
N GLU A 777 23.69 -37.61 11.27
CA GLU A 777 24.36 -37.46 9.98
C GLU A 777 25.35 -36.28 9.93
N GLY A 778 25.53 -35.55 11.03
CA GLY A 778 26.40 -34.37 11.14
C GLY A 778 25.82 -33.09 10.55
N THR A 779 24.51 -33.05 10.25
CA THR A 779 23.87 -31.83 9.75
C THR A 779 23.47 -30.92 10.91
N VAL A 780 23.94 -29.67 10.87
CA VAL A 780 23.67 -28.67 11.91
C VAL A 780 22.49 -27.77 11.52
N TYR A 781 21.54 -27.62 12.45
CA TYR A 781 20.34 -26.82 12.32
C TYR A 781 20.30 -25.74 13.42
N SER A 782 19.98 -24.50 13.06
CA SER A 782 19.70 -23.44 14.03
C SER A 782 18.30 -22.87 13.83
N PRO A 783 17.43 -22.87 14.85
CA PRO A 783 16.13 -22.20 14.79
C PRO A 783 16.24 -20.71 14.48
N LEU A 784 17.26 -20.04 15.04
CA LEU A 784 17.54 -18.64 14.77
C LEU A 784 17.89 -18.41 13.29
N ASP A 785 18.72 -19.27 12.67
CA ASP A 785 19.04 -19.14 11.24
C ASP A 785 17.86 -19.40 10.32
N GLN A 786 16.96 -20.32 10.69
CA GLN A 786 15.71 -20.51 9.95
C GLN A 786 14.80 -19.28 10.05
N MET A 787 14.74 -18.64 11.21
CA MET A 787 13.99 -17.39 11.38
C MET A 787 14.57 -16.26 10.54
N ILE A 788 15.90 -16.09 10.55
CA ILE A 788 16.57 -15.09 9.73
C ILE A 788 16.25 -15.31 8.26
N ARG A 789 16.35 -16.55 7.77
CA ARG A 789 15.99 -16.91 6.39
C ARG A 789 14.54 -16.51 6.04
N GLN A 790 13.58 -16.74 6.94
CA GLN A 790 12.18 -16.31 6.72
C GLN A 790 12.03 -14.78 6.70
N LEU A 791 12.82 -14.06 7.49
CA LEU A 791 12.84 -12.60 7.50
C LEU A 791 13.46 -12.02 6.22
N GLU A 792 14.56 -12.59 5.72
CA GLU A 792 15.19 -12.19 4.45
C GLU A 792 14.24 -12.41 3.26
N ILE A 793 13.55 -13.56 3.22
CA ILE A 793 12.48 -13.85 2.25
C ILE A 793 11.39 -12.76 2.33
N MET A 794 10.95 -12.43 3.54
CA MET A 794 9.90 -11.43 3.73
C MET A 794 10.36 -10.02 3.34
N ALA A 795 11.60 -9.65 3.67
CA ALA A 795 12.18 -8.36 3.30
C ALA A 795 12.22 -8.18 1.78
N ALA A 796 12.65 -9.22 1.04
CA ALA A 796 12.65 -9.20 -0.42
C ALA A 796 11.25 -8.97 -1.01
N ARG A 797 10.22 -9.64 -0.46
CA ARG A 797 8.83 -9.42 -0.86
C ARG A 797 8.35 -8.00 -0.56
N TYR A 798 8.71 -7.46 0.61
CA TYR A 798 8.35 -6.10 1.04
C TYR A 798 8.92 -5.05 0.09
N ARG A 799 10.18 -5.19 -0.33
CA ARG A 799 10.87 -4.21 -1.19
C ARG A 799 10.15 -3.95 -2.51
N ILE A 800 9.51 -4.96 -3.09
CA ILE A 800 8.80 -4.86 -4.38
C ILE A 800 7.28 -5.02 -4.29
N GLY A 801 6.72 -5.16 -3.08
CA GLY A 801 5.29 -5.37 -2.86
C GLY A 801 4.75 -6.62 -3.58
N ASP A 802 5.50 -7.72 -3.57
CA ASP A 802 5.23 -8.93 -4.37
C ASP A 802 5.02 -8.66 -5.88
N GLY A 803 5.69 -7.63 -6.41
CA GLY A 803 5.62 -7.23 -7.82
C GLY A 803 4.71 -6.04 -8.10
N THR A 804 3.98 -5.53 -7.10
CA THR A 804 3.07 -4.38 -7.26
C THR A 804 3.73 -3.01 -7.09
N GLY A 805 5.01 -2.98 -6.70
CA GLY A 805 5.82 -1.77 -6.57
C GLY A 805 5.99 -1.25 -5.14
N GLY A 806 5.16 -1.66 -4.17
CA GLY A 806 5.32 -1.22 -2.78
C GLY A 806 4.43 -1.97 -1.79
N THR A 807 4.78 -1.89 -0.50
CA THR A 807 4.02 -2.46 0.61
C THR A 807 3.56 -1.35 1.57
N TYR A 808 2.33 -1.44 2.06
CA TYR A 808 1.70 -0.39 2.87
C TYR A 808 1.16 -0.94 4.19
N VAL A 809 1.14 -0.10 5.23
CA VAL A 809 0.64 -0.50 6.56
C VAL A 809 -0.89 -0.55 6.56
N GLY A 810 -1.45 -1.69 6.97
CA GLY A 810 -2.88 -1.87 7.27
C GLY A 810 -3.10 -2.55 8.64
N ALA A 811 -4.34 -2.55 9.14
CA ALA A 811 -4.72 -3.15 10.42
C ALA A 811 -4.46 -4.66 10.53
N ALA A 812 -4.41 -5.40 9.43
CA ALA A 812 -4.13 -6.85 9.42
C ALA A 812 -2.81 -7.21 8.70
N ASN A 813 -2.12 -6.21 8.12
CA ASN A 813 -0.89 -6.35 7.35
C ASN A 813 0.06 -5.25 7.80
N ASN A 814 0.94 -5.56 8.74
CA ASN A 814 1.92 -4.61 9.25
C ASN A 814 3.20 -5.35 9.66
N CYS A 815 4.27 -4.56 9.75
CA CYS A 815 5.63 -4.99 10.08
C CYS A 815 5.70 -5.94 11.29
N SER A 816 4.93 -5.63 12.36
CA SER A 816 4.91 -6.42 13.59
C SER A 816 4.30 -7.80 13.36
N GLN A 817 3.15 -7.86 12.69
CA GLN A 817 2.47 -9.12 12.44
C GLN A 817 3.29 -10.02 11.51
N ASP A 818 3.85 -9.47 10.44
CA ASP A 818 4.67 -10.21 9.47
C ASP A 818 5.98 -10.71 10.06
N SER A 819 6.64 -9.90 10.89
CA SER A 819 7.80 -10.35 11.67
C SER A 819 7.47 -11.55 12.57
N ASN A 820 6.31 -11.52 13.25
CA ASN A 820 5.88 -12.61 14.13
C ASN A 820 5.46 -13.88 13.36
N GLN A 821 4.98 -13.74 12.13
CA GLN A 821 4.73 -14.88 11.24
C GLN A 821 6.04 -15.58 10.87
N ALA A 822 7.12 -14.84 10.63
CA ALA A 822 8.45 -15.40 10.35
C ALA A 822 8.95 -16.28 11.50
N LEU A 823 8.85 -15.78 12.75
CA LEU A 823 9.20 -16.55 13.95
C LEU A 823 8.39 -17.86 14.04
N TYR A 824 7.07 -17.79 13.86
CA TYR A 824 6.22 -18.98 13.92
C TYR A 824 6.50 -19.98 12.79
N ALA A 825 6.75 -19.50 11.57
CA ALA A 825 7.10 -20.33 10.44
C ALA A 825 8.41 -21.09 10.68
N ALA A 826 9.43 -20.40 11.20
CA ALA A 826 10.72 -20.98 11.55
C ALA A 826 10.59 -22.09 12.60
N LEU A 827 9.88 -21.82 13.70
CA LEU A 827 9.63 -22.81 14.76
C LEU A 827 8.91 -24.05 14.22
N LYS A 828 7.89 -23.87 13.39
CA LYS A 828 7.17 -25.00 12.79
C LYS A 828 8.07 -25.81 11.86
N GLN A 829 8.82 -25.15 11.00
CA GLN A 829 9.67 -25.81 10.00
C GLN A 829 10.80 -26.59 10.65
N ILE A 830 11.50 -26.00 11.62
CA ILE A 830 12.66 -26.64 12.25
C ILE A 830 12.26 -27.85 13.07
N THR A 831 11.19 -27.75 13.88
CA THR A 831 10.67 -28.90 14.63
C THR A 831 10.26 -30.02 13.68
N GLN A 832 9.60 -29.69 12.56
CA GLN A 832 9.18 -30.70 11.59
C GLN A 832 10.38 -31.39 10.94
N VAL A 833 11.42 -30.64 10.55
CA VAL A 833 12.63 -31.21 9.94
C VAL A 833 13.32 -32.17 10.91
N ILE A 834 13.58 -31.74 12.14
CA ILE A 834 14.26 -32.57 13.16
C ILE A 834 13.44 -33.83 13.44
N ARG A 835 12.13 -33.72 13.69
CA ARG A 835 11.25 -34.87 13.97
C ARG A 835 11.05 -35.82 12.79
N SER A 836 11.19 -35.33 11.56
CA SER A 836 11.04 -36.14 10.35
C SER A 836 12.30 -36.94 9.98
N ASN A 837 13.38 -36.78 10.74
CA ASN A 837 14.60 -37.56 10.54
C ASN A 837 14.34 -39.04 10.85
N SER A 838 14.74 -39.94 9.96
CA SER A 838 14.57 -41.39 10.11
C SER A 838 15.31 -41.98 11.31
N LEU A 839 16.34 -41.31 11.82
CA LEU A 839 17.17 -41.72 12.95
C LEU A 839 16.84 -40.92 14.24
N ILE A 840 15.64 -40.34 14.34
CA ILE A 840 15.28 -39.47 15.48
C ILE A 840 15.36 -40.19 16.84
N ASP A 841 15.00 -41.47 16.92
CA ASP A 841 15.05 -42.21 18.18
C ASP A 841 16.50 -42.44 18.65
N GLU A 842 17.39 -42.83 17.73
CA GLU A 842 18.83 -42.95 18.01
C GLU A 842 19.45 -41.58 18.38
N TRP A 843 19.03 -40.51 17.70
CA TRP A 843 19.49 -39.16 17.99
C TRP A 843 19.09 -38.69 19.39
N ILE A 844 17.86 -38.97 19.83
CA ILE A 844 17.39 -38.64 21.18
C ILE A 844 18.21 -39.36 22.24
N GLU A 845 18.56 -40.62 22.02
CA GLU A 845 19.40 -41.40 22.95
C GLU A 845 20.85 -40.87 23.02
N GLN A 846 21.41 -40.46 21.88
CA GLN A 846 22.79 -39.97 21.79
C GLN A 846 22.96 -38.52 22.26
N HIS A 847 21.92 -37.70 22.17
CA HIS A 847 21.95 -36.27 22.51
C HIS A 847 20.80 -35.86 23.44
N PRO A 848 20.77 -36.36 24.70
CA PRO A 848 19.67 -36.09 25.63
C PRO A 848 19.46 -34.59 25.90
N ASP A 849 20.54 -33.80 26.00
CA ASP A 849 20.46 -32.35 26.21
C ASP A 849 19.79 -31.63 25.02
N GLN A 850 20.06 -32.08 23.78
CA GLN A 850 19.42 -31.51 22.59
C GLN A 850 17.96 -31.98 22.46
N ALA A 851 17.63 -33.18 22.94
CA ALA A 851 16.24 -33.66 22.98
C ALA A 851 15.37 -32.84 23.95
N ASP A 852 15.92 -32.45 25.10
CA ASP A 852 15.26 -31.53 26.04
C ASP A 852 15.09 -30.13 25.43
N ASN A 853 16.11 -29.62 24.74
CA ASN A 853 16.02 -28.38 23.98
C ASN A 853 14.93 -28.45 22.89
N LEU A 854 14.81 -29.56 22.17
CA LEU A 854 13.78 -29.73 21.15
C LEU A 854 12.37 -29.68 21.77
N THR A 855 12.19 -30.29 22.95
CA THR A 855 10.91 -30.26 23.69
C THR A 855 10.55 -28.84 24.13
N GLN A 856 11.54 -28.08 24.64
CA GLN A 856 11.35 -26.67 25.00
C GLN A 856 11.02 -25.80 23.79
N LEU A 857 11.67 -26.04 22.64
CA LEU A 857 11.43 -25.34 21.38
C LEU A 857 9.99 -25.59 20.86
N GLU A 858 9.51 -26.83 20.97
CA GLU A 858 8.11 -27.18 20.65
C GLU A 858 7.12 -26.48 21.58
N GLU A 859 7.43 -26.41 22.88
CA GLU A 859 6.60 -25.71 23.85
C GLU A 859 6.56 -24.20 23.56
N LEU A 860 7.70 -23.60 23.21
CA LEU A 860 7.80 -22.21 22.75
C LEU A 860 6.88 -21.98 21.55
N GLY A 861 6.96 -22.83 20.51
CA GLY A 861 6.09 -22.76 19.33
C GLY A 861 4.60 -22.85 19.68
N LYS A 862 4.21 -23.75 20.58
CA LYS A 862 2.81 -23.89 21.04
C LYS A 862 2.32 -22.64 21.80
N LYS A 863 3.14 -22.08 22.70
CA LYS A 863 2.78 -20.87 23.46
C LYS A 863 2.68 -19.64 22.57
N LEU A 864 3.66 -19.40 21.69
CA LEU A 864 3.65 -18.26 20.77
C LEU A 864 2.47 -18.33 19.79
N LYS A 865 2.16 -19.52 19.25
CA LYS A 865 0.95 -19.73 18.44
C LYS A 865 -0.30 -19.31 19.20
N ARG A 866 -0.47 -19.78 20.45
CA ARG A 866 -1.67 -19.47 21.24
C ARG A 866 -1.81 -17.98 21.57
N GLN A 867 -0.69 -17.27 21.78
CA GLN A 867 -0.71 -15.89 22.26
C GLN A 867 -0.67 -14.84 21.15
N ILE A 868 0.09 -15.09 20.09
CA ILE A 868 0.38 -14.13 19.02
C ILE A 868 -0.39 -14.47 17.75
N LEU A 869 -0.55 -15.76 17.42
CA LEU A 869 -1.16 -16.22 16.17
C LEU A 869 -2.24 -17.30 16.39
N PRO A 870 -3.34 -17.01 17.10
CA PRO A 870 -4.30 -18.03 17.54
C PRO A 870 -4.98 -18.79 16.40
N PHE A 871 -5.07 -18.21 15.21
CA PHE A 871 -5.61 -18.83 14.00
C PHE A 871 -4.55 -19.44 13.07
N GLY A 872 -3.28 -19.49 13.51
CA GLY A 872 -2.15 -19.97 12.72
C GLY A 872 -1.64 -18.96 11.70
N ALA A 873 -0.86 -19.45 10.74
CA ALA A 873 -0.24 -18.61 9.72
C ALA A 873 -1.26 -18.06 8.72
N ARG A 874 -1.10 -16.80 8.29
CA ARG A 874 -2.00 -16.18 7.31
C ARG A 874 -1.91 -16.86 5.94
N VAL A 875 -2.96 -16.72 5.12
CA VAL A 875 -3.08 -17.41 3.82
C VAL A 875 -2.10 -16.88 2.76
N ASP A 876 -1.78 -15.58 2.79
CA ASP A 876 -0.77 -14.90 1.95
C ASP A 876 0.68 -15.33 2.27
N TRP A 877 0.89 -15.95 3.43
CA TRP A 877 2.12 -16.65 3.80
C TRP A 877 2.13 -18.12 3.35
N GLN A 878 0.96 -18.75 3.22
CA GLN A 878 0.84 -20.17 2.89
C GLN A 878 0.77 -20.48 1.39
N GLN A 879 0.32 -19.52 0.57
CA GLN A 879 0.08 -19.74 -0.86
C GLN A 879 0.95 -18.81 -1.73
N PRO A 880 1.91 -19.35 -2.50
CA PRO A 880 2.65 -18.59 -3.51
C PRO A 880 1.66 -18.02 -4.54
N GLY A 881 1.54 -16.70 -4.65
CA GLY A 881 0.69 -16.04 -5.66
C GLY A 881 -0.34 -15.03 -5.11
N LYS A 882 -0.47 -14.86 -3.79
CA LYS A 882 -1.24 -13.75 -3.20
C LYS A 882 -0.29 -12.64 -2.75
N SER A 883 -0.52 -11.41 -3.23
CA SER A 883 0.31 -10.25 -2.91
C SER A 883 0.22 -9.88 -1.43
N LEU A 884 1.37 -9.58 -0.82
CA LEU A 884 1.44 -8.94 0.49
C LEU A 884 0.65 -7.64 0.50
N GLY A 885 0.00 -7.36 1.63
CA GLY A 885 -0.50 -6.01 1.88
C GLY A 885 -1.66 -5.59 0.98
N SER A 886 -2.56 -6.50 0.58
CA SER A 886 -3.92 -6.07 0.24
C SER A 886 -4.39 -5.20 1.40
N SER A 887 -4.61 -3.92 1.14
CA SER A 887 -4.95 -2.92 2.14
C SER A 887 -6.00 -3.45 3.12
N LEU A 888 -6.04 -2.87 4.31
CA LEU A 888 -7.13 -2.97 5.31
C LEU A 888 -8.53 -3.13 4.69
N GLU A 889 -8.69 -2.51 3.54
CA GLU A 889 -9.92 -2.22 2.86
C GLU A 889 -10.34 -3.32 1.83
N ASP A 890 -9.51 -4.33 1.52
CA ASP A 890 -9.82 -5.37 0.51
C ASP A 890 -10.71 -6.50 1.04
N ASP A 891 -10.65 -6.77 2.34
CA ASP A 891 -11.59 -7.66 3.05
C ASP A 891 -11.82 -7.14 4.49
N PRO A 892 -12.55 -6.01 4.66
CA PRO A 892 -12.53 -5.23 5.89
C PRO A 892 -13.12 -5.98 7.08
N ILE A 893 -14.09 -6.88 6.89
CA ILE A 893 -14.66 -7.65 8.00
C ILE A 893 -13.67 -8.74 8.44
N LYS A 894 -13.09 -9.50 7.51
CA LYS A 894 -12.11 -10.54 7.84
C LYS A 894 -10.83 -9.93 8.42
N ASN A 895 -10.36 -8.82 7.87
CA ASN A 895 -9.17 -8.10 8.35
C ASN A 895 -9.44 -7.40 9.68
N LEU A 896 -10.64 -6.87 9.92
CA LEU A 896 -11.03 -6.34 11.23
C LEU A 896 -11.13 -7.46 12.28
N VAL A 897 -11.74 -8.61 11.96
CA VAL A 897 -11.81 -9.77 12.87
C VAL A 897 -10.42 -10.34 13.15
N THR A 898 -9.61 -10.52 12.11
CA THR A 898 -8.20 -10.96 12.25
C THR A 898 -7.40 -9.94 13.06
N GLY A 899 -7.63 -8.64 12.82
CA GLY A 899 -6.98 -7.54 13.53
C GLY A 899 -7.36 -7.46 15.01
N LEU A 900 -8.64 -7.59 15.33
CA LEU A 900 -9.16 -7.60 16.70
C LEU A 900 -8.69 -8.83 17.48
N LEU A 901 -8.59 -9.99 16.84
CA LEU A 901 -8.20 -11.24 17.51
C LEU A 901 -6.69 -11.49 17.54
N SER A 902 -5.92 -10.86 16.65
CA SER A 902 -4.44 -10.89 16.61
C SER A 902 -3.83 -9.58 17.12
N TRP A 903 -4.58 -8.80 17.91
CA TRP A 903 -4.18 -7.48 18.37
C TRP A 903 -2.81 -7.48 19.08
N ARG A 904 -2.47 -8.59 19.77
CA ARG A 904 -1.16 -8.78 20.41
C ARG A 904 0.01 -8.87 19.43
N ALA A 905 -0.21 -9.31 18.19
CA ALA A 905 0.81 -9.38 17.15
C ALA A 905 0.93 -8.08 16.33
N ILE A 906 -0.13 -7.28 16.32
CA ILE A 906 -0.25 -6.06 15.52
C ILE A 906 0.35 -4.86 16.23
N LEU A 907 0.19 -4.79 17.55
CA LEU A 907 0.64 -3.66 18.34
C LEU A 907 2.11 -3.87 18.72
N PRO A 908 3.05 -3.06 18.20
CA PRO A 908 4.49 -3.31 18.27
C PRO A 908 5.00 -3.64 19.68
N ARG A 909 4.68 -2.79 20.67
CA ARG A 909 5.10 -3.00 22.05
C ARG A 909 4.44 -4.21 22.71
N VAL A 910 3.17 -4.46 22.41
CA VAL A 910 2.46 -5.63 22.97
C VAL A 910 3.05 -6.92 22.44
N ALA A 911 3.39 -6.95 21.14
CA ALA A 911 4.06 -8.09 20.52
C ALA A 911 5.42 -8.34 21.18
N ASN A 912 6.24 -7.30 21.29
CA ASN A 912 7.54 -7.36 21.96
C ASN A 912 7.43 -7.95 23.38
N ASP A 913 6.59 -7.35 24.23
CA ASP A 913 6.42 -7.80 25.61
C ASP A 913 5.89 -9.25 25.68
N THR A 914 4.98 -9.63 24.78
CA THR A 914 4.38 -10.97 24.76
C THR A 914 5.40 -12.04 24.38
N VAL A 915 6.23 -11.77 23.36
CA VAL A 915 7.33 -12.64 22.95
C VAL A 915 8.31 -12.78 24.11
N LEU A 916 8.81 -11.65 24.64
CA LEU A 916 9.77 -11.62 25.75
C LEU A 916 9.27 -12.41 26.97
N GLU A 917 8.05 -12.14 27.43
CA GLU A 917 7.46 -12.88 28.55
C GLU A 917 7.34 -14.39 28.27
N THR A 918 7.10 -14.79 27.03
CA THR A 918 6.99 -16.22 26.67
C THR A 918 8.33 -16.93 26.79
N PHE A 919 9.41 -16.30 26.31
CA PHE A 919 10.77 -16.81 26.47
C PHE A 919 11.19 -16.87 27.94
N LEU A 920 10.95 -15.80 28.72
CA LEU A 920 11.29 -15.77 30.15
C LEU A 920 10.54 -16.84 30.96
N LYS A 921 9.28 -17.13 30.62
CA LYS A 921 8.49 -18.22 31.24
C LYS A 921 9.06 -19.62 30.98
N LEU A 922 9.93 -19.77 29.98
CA LEU A 922 10.61 -21.01 29.61
C LEU A 922 12.07 -21.05 30.11
N GLY A 923 12.49 -20.10 30.95
CA GLY A 923 13.83 -20.09 31.53
C GLY A 923 14.87 -19.28 30.74
N ALA A 924 14.45 -18.54 29.70
CA ALA A 924 15.36 -17.63 29.02
C ALA A 924 15.87 -16.50 29.94
N THR A 925 16.99 -15.91 29.56
CA THR A 925 17.45 -14.63 30.12
C THR A 925 17.38 -13.55 29.04
N ALA A 926 17.15 -12.31 29.45
CA ALA A 926 17.01 -11.21 28.50
C ALA A 926 17.79 -9.98 28.93
N TRP A 927 18.46 -9.32 28.00
CA TRP A 927 19.23 -8.11 28.23
C TRP A 927 18.57 -6.93 27.53
N VAL A 928 18.09 -5.96 28.29
CA VAL A 928 17.43 -4.77 27.75
C VAL A 928 18.45 -3.65 27.60
N LEU A 929 18.59 -3.14 26.38
CA LEU A 929 19.42 -2.02 25.97
C LEU A 929 18.52 -0.85 25.61
N ARG A 930 18.68 0.29 26.29
CA ARG A 930 17.88 1.48 26.02
C ARG A 930 18.74 2.64 25.56
N THR A 931 18.22 3.36 24.58
CA THR A 931 18.69 4.68 24.20
C THR A 931 17.52 5.65 24.21
N ASN A 932 17.78 6.90 24.53
CA ASN A 932 16.72 7.89 24.59
C ASN A 932 17.17 9.24 24.02
N GLN A 933 17.07 9.36 22.68
CA GLN A 933 17.52 10.55 21.94
C GLN A 933 18.97 10.93 22.31
N ILE A 934 19.90 10.03 21.98
CA ILE A 934 21.32 10.10 22.38
C ILE A 934 22.18 10.82 21.33
N GLY A 935 23.37 11.24 21.73
CA GLY A 935 24.26 12.08 20.92
C GLY A 935 24.36 13.46 21.53
N GLY A 936 24.18 14.50 20.70
CA GLY A 936 23.99 15.86 21.18
C GLY A 936 22.58 16.13 21.73
N PHE A 937 22.38 17.31 22.33
CA PHE A 937 21.12 17.70 22.96
C PHE A 937 20.28 18.63 22.08
N ASN A 938 19.04 18.22 21.74
CA ASN A 938 18.10 19.04 20.95
C ASN A 938 16.88 19.43 21.81
N PRO A 939 16.73 20.67 22.29
CA PRO A 939 15.61 21.05 23.17
C PRO A 939 14.23 21.08 22.48
N ASP A 940 14.14 20.97 21.14
CA ASP A 940 12.87 21.06 20.41
C ASP A 940 12.08 19.76 20.34
N ILE A 941 12.72 18.63 20.65
CA ILE A 941 12.10 17.30 20.60
C ILE A 941 12.01 16.70 22.00
N GLU A 942 11.04 15.83 22.22
CA GLU A 942 10.94 15.04 23.45
C GLU A 942 10.60 13.59 23.11
N PRO A 943 11.04 12.60 23.91
CA PRO A 943 10.73 11.21 23.65
C PRO A 943 9.28 10.87 24.02
N VAL A 944 8.58 10.15 23.14
CA VAL A 944 7.21 9.68 23.38
C VAL A 944 7.20 8.15 23.48
N ALA A 945 6.57 7.61 24.52
CA ALA A 945 6.48 6.16 24.69
C ALA A 945 5.49 5.54 23.67
N PRO A 946 5.78 4.35 23.12
CA PRO A 946 4.78 3.57 22.41
C PRO A 946 3.77 2.98 23.40
N ILE A 947 2.52 2.86 22.95
CA ILE A 947 1.39 2.40 23.76
C ILE A 947 1.60 0.95 24.23
N THR A 948 1.21 0.69 25.48
CA THR A 948 1.09 -0.64 26.07
C THR A 948 -0.32 -0.83 26.66
N PHE A 949 -0.69 -2.07 26.96
CA PHE A 949 -1.94 -2.45 27.62
C PHE A 949 -1.67 -3.24 28.90
#